data_AF-A0A952HM80-F1
#
_entry.id   AF-A0A952HM80-F1
#
_cell.length_a   1.000
_cell.length_b   1.000
_cell.length_c   1.000
_cell.angle_alpha   90.00
_cell.angle_beta   90.00
_cell.angle_gamma   90.00
#
_symmetry.space_group_name_H-M   'P 1'
#
loop_
_entity.id
_entity.type
_entity.pdbx_description
1 polymer ?
#
loop_
_entity_poly.entity_id
_entity_poly.type
_entity_poly.pdbx_seq_one_letter_code
_entity_poly.pdbx_strand_id
1 'polypeptide(L)'
;DFSLENLERYLLDKGFTVDVSPVYDIQDIEEKYKVSDIKEIGYIRLKQDADLIVFAIKIDNLTERTSKKRQFDIAKRLLERYLKFYGLFVFYDDNKNFRLSFVFKTTYGTKATYSHYKRFTFYVSPNLENKTFKKQLEDCDFTDLESIKQAFSTQPITRDFYNELQNWYYYALDKVKFPDDYKYYDDPEKDREIRNAQGLIRLLTRLMFIWFLKEKGLVPNKLFDEKYLKNIVKDFGKGNNYYNAILQNLFFATLNRPIEERGWAEDKGFPANKKDFGVKSLYRYEDKFLISKEEVISELFEDIPFINGGLFDCLDKDKVYIDGFSRNEKKQAKISDELFFNEEGKTVDLSKYGLSKNAEVRGLINILKSYNFTTDEATPIDQEIALDPELLGKVFENLLASYNPETNTTARKATGSYYTPREIVDYMVEESLREYLKTKVPEAENILDDLFSYSDNELEISDDLKRKLIQAIDQVKIIDPACGSGAFPMGILHKLVFLLQKLDPSNKVWYEIQVDRIKKESKEALEIAKDENTLKELLNEVKEHFDESINYPDYARKLYLIENCIYGVDIQPIAIQISKLRFFISLILDQKVDREKPNFGILTLPNLETKFISANALIGLEKPTQKSFRNKEIEKL
;
A
#
# COMPACT_ATOMS: atom_id res chain seq x y z
N ASP A 1 0.59 27.58 -11.13
CA ASP A 1 -0.47 27.59 -12.14
C ASP A 1 0.16 27.15 -13.46
N PHE A 2 -0.26 26.02 -14.03
CA PHE A 2 0.42 25.43 -15.19
C PHE A 2 -0.06 26.07 -16.50
N SER A 3 0.89 26.42 -17.37
CA SER A 3 0.71 26.76 -18.78
C SER A 3 2.02 26.48 -19.52
N LEU A 4 1.97 26.30 -20.85
CA LEU A 4 3.19 26.15 -21.66
C LEU A 4 4.12 27.36 -21.50
N GLU A 5 3.57 28.58 -21.50
CA GLU A 5 4.35 29.80 -21.28
C GLU A 5 5.05 29.83 -19.91
N ASN A 6 4.38 29.36 -18.85
CA ASN A 6 4.99 29.29 -17.52
C ASN A 6 6.07 28.21 -17.46
N LEU A 7 5.90 27.09 -18.18
CA LEU A 7 6.91 26.06 -18.31
C LEU A 7 8.15 26.60 -19.04
N GLU A 8 7.95 27.29 -20.16
CA GLU A 8 9.04 27.92 -20.93
C GLU A 8 9.83 28.90 -20.07
N ARG A 9 9.16 29.81 -19.35
CA ARG A 9 9.82 30.75 -18.42
C ARG A 9 10.59 30.02 -17.32
N TYR A 10 9.99 28.99 -16.73
CA TYR A 10 10.64 28.19 -15.70
C TYR A 10 11.92 27.51 -16.22
N LEU A 11 11.88 26.96 -17.43
CA LEU A 11 13.03 26.31 -18.06
C LEU A 11 14.14 27.33 -18.37
N LEU A 12 13.79 28.52 -18.88
CA LEU A 12 14.75 29.61 -19.09
C LEU A 12 15.44 30.02 -17.79
N ASP A 13 14.67 30.22 -16.71
CA ASP A 13 15.20 30.57 -15.39
C ASP A 13 16.14 29.49 -14.83
N LYS A 14 15.91 28.23 -15.20
CA LYS A 14 16.75 27.07 -14.84
C LYS A 14 17.91 26.82 -15.82
N GLY A 15 18.12 27.69 -16.81
CA GLY A 15 19.27 27.66 -17.72
C GLY A 15 19.11 26.72 -18.93
N PHE A 16 17.89 26.29 -19.25
CA PHE A 16 17.63 25.54 -20.47
C PHE A 16 17.68 26.44 -21.70
N THR A 17 18.08 25.86 -22.83
CA THR A 17 17.80 26.45 -24.15
C THR A 17 16.38 26.08 -24.52
N VAL A 18 15.49 27.06 -24.63
CA VAL A 18 14.08 26.87 -24.97
C VAL A 18 13.88 27.16 -26.45
N ASP A 19 13.39 26.17 -27.19
CA ASP A 19 13.00 26.25 -28.59
C ASP A 19 11.79 25.35 -28.81
N VAL A 20 10.61 25.96 -28.87
CA VAL A 20 9.34 25.22 -28.91
C VAL A 20 9.04 24.80 -30.34
N SER A 21 9.08 23.50 -30.58
CA SER A 21 8.77 22.93 -31.89
C SER A 21 7.80 21.75 -31.79
N PRO A 22 6.86 21.62 -32.74
CA PRO A 22 6.01 20.43 -32.82
C PRO A 22 6.85 19.21 -33.22
N VAL A 23 6.54 18.05 -32.63
CA VAL A 23 7.19 16.78 -33.01
C VAL A 23 6.45 16.17 -34.19
N TYR A 24 7.16 15.95 -35.30
CA TYR A 24 6.60 15.34 -36.52
C TYR A 24 6.78 13.81 -36.55
N ASP A 25 6.14 13.16 -37.52
CA ASP A 25 6.18 11.70 -37.77
C ASP A 25 5.71 10.83 -36.59
N ILE A 26 4.74 11.31 -35.81
CA ILE A 26 4.23 10.62 -34.61
C ILE A 26 3.03 9.69 -34.88
N GLN A 27 2.76 9.27 -36.11
CA GLN A 27 1.58 8.45 -36.45
C GLN A 27 1.49 7.15 -35.63
N ASP A 28 2.62 6.47 -35.39
CA ASP A 28 2.67 5.27 -34.56
C ASP A 28 2.29 5.54 -33.10
N ILE A 29 2.62 6.74 -32.59
CA ILE A 29 2.30 7.18 -31.24
C ILE A 29 0.84 7.67 -31.18
N GLU A 30 0.41 8.42 -32.19
CA GLU A 30 -0.93 9.00 -32.28
C GLU A 30 -2.00 7.91 -32.43
N GLU A 31 -1.80 6.92 -33.29
CA GLU A 31 -2.74 5.82 -33.48
C GLU A 31 -2.80 4.91 -32.25
N LYS A 32 -1.63 4.50 -31.74
CA LYS A 32 -1.54 3.55 -30.61
C LYS A 32 -1.97 4.16 -29.30
N TYR A 33 -1.56 5.41 -29.05
CA TYR A 33 -1.77 6.06 -27.77
C TYR A 33 -2.77 7.21 -27.84
N LYS A 34 -3.40 7.56 -28.96
CA LYS A 34 -4.40 8.65 -29.04
C LYS A 34 -3.87 9.98 -28.49
N VAL A 35 -2.67 10.37 -28.89
CA VAL A 35 -2.02 11.64 -28.51
C VAL A 35 -1.52 12.32 -29.77
N SER A 36 -1.97 13.54 -30.03
CA SER A 36 -1.64 14.29 -31.24
C SER A 36 -0.85 15.58 -31.00
N ASP A 37 -0.89 16.15 -29.79
CA ASP A 37 -0.17 17.38 -29.45
C ASP A 37 1.06 17.07 -28.58
N ILE A 38 2.19 16.92 -29.27
CA ILE A 38 3.52 16.70 -28.68
C ILE A 38 4.44 17.83 -29.14
N LYS A 39 5.05 18.52 -28.17
CA LYS A 39 6.00 19.61 -28.40
C LYS A 39 7.32 19.30 -27.74
N GLU A 40 8.41 19.45 -28.48
CA GLU A 40 9.73 19.63 -27.90
C GLU A 40 9.81 21.07 -27.40
N ILE A 41 10.16 21.28 -26.14
CA ILE A 41 10.19 22.60 -25.51
C ILE A 41 11.61 23.15 -25.44
N GLY A 42 12.60 22.28 -25.32
CA GLY A 42 13.99 22.70 -25.20
C GLY A 42 14.89 21.62 -24.64
N TYR A 43 16.14 21.99 -24.35
CA TYR A 43 17.14 21.08 -23.82
C TYR A 43 18.17 21.80 -22.95
N ILE A 44 18.89 21.02 -22.14
CA ILE A 44 20.07 21.48 -21.41
C ILE A 44 21.18 20.44 -21.51
N ARG A 45 22.44 20.91 -21.53
CA ARG A 45 23.62 20.04 -21.52
C ARG A 45 24.00 19.68 -20.10
N LEU A 46 24.05 18.39 -19.80
CA LEU A 46 24.50 17.85 -18.50
C LEU A 46 26.03 17.87 -18.40
N LYS A 47 26.55 17.94 -17.17
CA LYS A 47 27.98 17.87 -16.84
C LYS A 47 28.67 16.59 -17.35
N GLN A 48 27.90 15.52 -17.56
CA GLN A 48 28.39 14.22 -18.05
C GLN A 48 28.37 14.10 -19.59
N ASP A 49 28.35 15.21 -20.30
CA ASP A 49 28.36 15.25 -21.77
C ASP A 49 27.17 14.52 -22.44
N ALA A 50 25.99 14.66 -21.83
CA ALA A 50 24.73 14.20 -22.39
C ALA A 50 23.70 15.33 -22.39
N ASP A 51 22.68 15.22 -23.24
CA ASP A 51 21.59 16.20 -23.27
C ASP A 51 20.40 15.69 -22.48
N LEU A 52 19.78 16.58 -21.73
CA LEU A 52 18.46 16.41 -21.14
C LEU A 52 17.45 17.19 -22.00
N ILE A 53 16.63 16.46 -22.75
CA ILE A 53 15.60 17.04 -23.63
C ILE A 53 14.26 17.17 -22.88
N VAL A 54 13.47 18.19 -23.21
CA VAL A 54 12.18 18.46 -22.56
C VAL A 54 11.04 18.39 -23.58
N PHE A 55 10.02 17.59 -23.27
CA PHE A 55 8.80 17.50 -24.06
C PHE A 55 7.58 17.91 -23.24
N ALA A 56 6.62 18.58 -23.87
CA ALA A 56 5.28 18.78 -23.33
C ALA A 56 4.26 18.04 -24.20
N ILE A 57 3.38 17.27 -23.56
CA ILE A 57 2.42 16.39 -24.21
C ILE A 57 1.03 16.67 -23.64
N LYS A 58 0.09 17.08 -24.49
CA LYS A 58 -1.29 17.26 -24.08
C LYS A 58 -2.00 15.91 -24.03
N ILE A 59 -2.75 15.68 -22.95
CA ILE A 59 -3.56 14.47 -22.76
C ILE A 59 -4.91 14.81 -22.15
N ASP A 60 -5.89 13.93 -22.37
CA ASP A 60 -7.22 14.08 -21.79
C ASP A 60 -7.28 13.54 -20.35
N ASN A 61 -7.96 14.28 -19.47
CA ASN A 61 -8.35 13.85 -18.11
C ASN A 61 -7.19 13.21 -17.32
N LEU A 62 -6.15 14.01 -17.06
CA LEU A 62 -5.00 13.56 -16.29
C LEU A 62 -5.39 13.47 -14.81
N THR A 63 -5.28 12.26 -14.26
CA THR A 63 -5.46 11.98 -12.83
C THR A 63 -4.19 11.35 -12.26
N GLU A 64 -4.15 11.22 -10.93
CA GLU A 64 -3.06 10.52 -10.26
C GLU A 64 -2.85 9.09 -10.81
N ARG A 65 -3.88 8.36 -11.25
CA ARG A 65 -3.74 6.97 -11.70
C ARG A 65 -3.77 6.78 -13.22
N THR A 66 -4.43 7.67 -13.97
CA THR A 66 -4.68 7.43 -15.40
C THR A 66 -3.42 7.59 -16.26
N SER A 67 -3.30 6.70 -17.24
CA SER A 67 -2.31 6.72 -18.32
C SER A 67 -0.83 6.65 -17.91
N LYS A 68 -0.46 6.22 -16.69
CA LYS A 68 0.96 6.12 -16.27
C LYS A 68 1.80 5.27 -17.22
N LYS A 69 1.38 4.03 -17.53
CA LYS A 69 2.10 3.15 -18.47
C LYS A 69 2.16 3.76 -19.87
N ARG A 70 1.01 4.18 -20.41
CA ARG A 70 0.88 4.89 -21.70
C ARG A 70 1.86 6.06 -21.81
N GLN A 71 1.93 6.92 -20.79
CA GLN A 71 2.84 8.07 -20.73
C GLN A 71 4.31 7.65 -20.70
N PHE A 72 4.63 6.60 -19.94
CA PHE A 72 6.00 6.09 -19.91
C PHE A 72 6.40 5.54 -21.27
N ASP A 73 5.51 4.81 -21.94
CA ASP A 73 5.78 4.23 -23.26
C ASP A 73 5.97 5.32 -24.33
N ILE A 74 5.15 6.39 -24.30
CA ILE A 74 5.33 7.58 -25.13
C ILE A 74 6.72 8.18 -24.90
N ALA A 75 7.10 8.38 -23.63
CA ALA A 75 8.39 8.97 -23.28
C ALA A 75 9.57 8.11 -23.76
N LYS A 76 9.51 6.78 -23.59
CA LYS A 76 10.54 5.84 -24.10
C LYS A 76 10.68 5.95 -25.61
N ARG A 77 9.57 5.91 -26.35
CA ARG A 77 9.57 6.01 -27.82
C ARG A 77 10.18 7.32 -28.31
N LEU A 78 9.86 8.43 -27.65
CA LEU A 78 10.45 9.73 -27.98
C LEU A 78 11.97 9.73 -27.71
N LEU A 79 12.44 9.23 -26.57
CA LEU A 79 13.88 9.15 -26.31
C LEU A 79 14.62 8.23 -27.30
N GLU A 80 14.04 7.10 -27.66
CA GLU A 80 14.61 6.18 -28.65
C GLU A 80 14.70 6.83 -30.03
N ARG A 81 13.65 7.54 -30.46
CA ARG A 81 13.63 8.28 -31.74
C ARG A 81 14.70 9.36 -31.80
N TYR A 82 14.88 10.11 -30.71
CA TYR A 82 15.87 11.18 -30.63
C TYR A 82 17.27 10.69 -30.23
N LEU A 83 17.45 9.38 -30.04
CA LEU A 83 18.70 8.76 -29.57
C LEU A 83 19.23 9.42 -28.27
N LYS A 84 18.31 9.77 -27.36
CA LYS A 84 18.64 10.39 -26.06
C LYS A 84 18.53 9.39 -24.93
N PHE A 85 19.32 9.60 -23.89
CA PHE A 85 19.29 8.78 -22.68
C PHE A 85 18.53 9.41 -21.53
N TYR A 86 18.25 10.71 -21.59
CA TYR A 86 17.63 11.49 -20.51
C TYR A 86 16.57 12.42 -21.08
N GLY A 87 15.39 12.46 -20.48
CA GLY A 87 14.36 13.44 -20.83
C GLY A 87 13.45 13.82 -19.67
N LEU A 88 12.97 15.07 -19.70
CA LEU A 88 11.88 15.56 -18.89
C LEU A 88 10.60 15.61 -19.73
N PHE A 89 9.54 15.00 -19.24
CA PHE A 89 8.26 14.92 -19.93
C PHE A 89 7.19 15.57 -19.07
N VAL A 90 6.48 16.55 -19.63
CA VAL A 90 5.36 17.23 -18.99
C VAL A 90 4.08 16.79 -19.68
N PHE A 91 3.36 15.85 -19.07
CA PHE A 91 2.02 15.49 -19.51
C PHE A 91 1.01 16.41 -18.83
N TYR A 92 0.12 17.07 -19.57
CA TYR A 92 -0.79 18.05 -18.98
C TYR A 92 -2.20 17.96 -19.59
N ASP A 93 -3.19 18.40 -18.80
CA ASP A 93 -4.60 18.47 -19.22
C ASP A 93 -5.14 19.91 -19.18
N ASP A 94 -6.39 20.07 -19.64
CA ASP A 94 -7.09 21.37 -19.65
C ASP A 94 -7.45 21.87 -18.23
N ASN A 95 -7.43 21.00 -17.22
CA ASN A 95 -7.68 21.36 -15.82
C ASN A 95 -6.42 21.87 -15.11
N LYS A 96 -5.32 22.08 -15.85
CA LYS A 96 -4.01 22.53 -15.34
C LYS A 96 -3.36 21.52 -14.40
N ASN A 97 -3.82 20.26 -14.39
CA ASN A 97 -3.06 19.18 -13.79
C ASN A 97 -1.90 18.86 -14.72
N PHE A 98 -0.74 18.55 -14.16
CA PHE A 98 0.37 18.06 -14.95
C PHE A 98 1.16 16.99 -14.20
N ARG A 99 1.84 16.17 -14.98
CA ARG A 99 2.75 15.14 -14.51
C ARG A 99 4.11 15.39 -15.10
N LEU A 100 5.07 15.70 -14.24
CA LEU A 100 6.47 15.90 -14.60
C LEU A 100 7.23 14.60 -14.40
N SER A 101 7.69 14.00 -15.48
CA SER A 101 8.39 12.71 -15.48
C SER A 101 9.83 12.89 -15.93
N PHE A 102 10.78 12.48 -15.10
CA PHE A 102 12.17 12.30 -15.49
C PHE A 102 12.39 10.86 -15.94
N VAL A 103 12.73 10.67 -17.21
CA VAL A 103 12.98 9.36 -17.81
C VAL A 103 14.43 9.23 -18.20
N PHE A 104 15.09 8.16 -17.77
CA PHE A 104 16.53 7.99 -17.98
C PHE A 104 16.99 6.54 -18.18
N LYS A 105 18.13 6.34 -18.82
CA LYS A 105 18.90 5.09 -18.82
C LYS A 105 20.09 5.19 -17.88
N THR A 106 20.43 4.06 -17.24
CA THR A 106 21.63 3.93 -16.39
C THR A 106 22.56 2.90 -17.04
N THR A 107 23.87 3.11 -16.98
CA THR A 107 24.85 2.12 -17.47
C THR A 107 25.15 1.11 -16.36
N TYR A 108 25.13 -0.19 -16.68
CA TYR A 108 25.62 -1.22 -15.77
C TYR A 108 27.06 -1.64 -16.15
N GLY A 109 28.00 -1.49 -15.22
CA GLY A 109 29.38 -1.96 -15.37
C GLY A 109 30.26 -1.10 -16.31
N THR A 110 31.44 -1.63 -16.66
CA THR A 110 32.43 -0.99 -17.55
C THR A 110 32.22 -1.25 -19.04
N LYS A 111 31.18 -2.02 -19.41
CA LYS A 111 30.78 -2.28 -20.81
C LYS A 111 29.48 -1.55 -21.13
N ALA A 112 29.32 -1.16 -22.41
CA ALA A 112 28.19 -0.42 -22.95
C ALA A 112 26.89 -1.26 -23.06
N THR A 113 26.48 -1.87 -21.95
CA THR A 113 25.15 -2.46 -21.77
C THR A 113 24.30 -1.47 -20.98
N TYR A 114 23.31 -0.87 -21.65
CA TYR A 114 22.40 0.10 -21.06
C TYR A 114 21.26 -0.60 -20.32
N SER A 115 20.86 -0.06 -19.16
CA SER A 115 19.66 -0.51 -18.46
C SER A 115 18.41 -0.26 -19.30
N HIS A 116 17.30 -0.89 -18.91
CA HIS A 116 15.98 -0.40 -19.30
C HIS A 116 15.80 1.06 -18.87
N TYR A 117 14.94 1.81 -19.59
CA TYR A 117 14.54 3.13 -19.13
C TYR A 117 13.89 3.01 -17.76
N LYS A 118 14.26 3.93 -16.87
CA LYS A 118 13.63 4.18 -15.58
C LYS A 118 12.87 5.50 -15.65
N ARG A 119 11.81 5.63 -14.87
CA ARG A 119 11.01 6.86 -14.76
C ARG A 119 10.77 7.21 -13.31
N PHE A 120 11.05 8.47 -12.98
CA PHE A 120 10.64 9.12 -11.73
C PHE A 120 9.65 10.23 -12.03
N THR A 121 8.56 10.31 -11.27
CA THR A 121 7.42 11.15 -11.66
C THR A 121 6.82 11.92 -10.49
N PHE A 122 6.51 13.19 -10.71
CA PHE A 122 5.61 13.98 -9.87
C PHE A 122 4.25 14.11 -10.53
N TYR A 123 3.17 13.88 -9.77
CA TYR A 123 1.84 14.39 -10.11
C TYR A 123 1.58 15.71 -9.37
N VAL A 124 1.11 16.72 -10.11
CA VAL A 124 0.88 18.07 -9.60
C VAL A 124 -0.51 18.52 -10.00
N SER A 125 -1.29 18.97 -9.02
CA SER A 125 -2.66 19.46 -9.22
C SER A 125 -2.87 20.81 -8.52
N PRO A 126 -3.61 21.77 -9.11
CA PRO A 126 -3.98 23.01 -8.44
C PRO A 126 -4.71 22.81 -7.11
N ASN A 127 -5.34 21.66 -6.91
CA ASN A 127 -6.11 21.32 -5.71
C ASN A 127 -5.24 20.75 -4.57
N LEU A 128 -3.94 20.55 -4.79
CA LEU A 128 -2.99 20.02 -3.81
C LEU A 128 -1.99 21.11 -3.37
N GLU A 129 -1.40 20.97 -2.17
CA GLU A 129 -0.40 21.92 -1.69
C GLU A 129 0.91 21.87 -2.51
N ASN A 130 1.22 20.69 -3.06
CA ASN A 130 2.41 20.40 -3.88
C ASN A 130 3.74 20.78 -3.19
N LYS A 131 3.82 20.65 -1.86
CA LYS A 131 4.99 21.03 -1.05
C LYS A 131 6.26 20.33 -1.50
N THR A 132 6.21 19.01 -1.69
CA THR A 132 7.38 18.21 -2.09
C THR A 132 7.90 18.64 -3.46
N PHE A 133 7.02 18.74 -4.46
CA PHE A 133 7.38 19.18 -5.81
C PHE A 133 8.09 20.54 -5.79
N LYS A 134 7.52 21.52 -5.06
CA LYS A 134 8.11 22.86 -4.92
C LYS A 134 9.50 22.79 -4.29
N LYS A 135 9.61 22.16 -3.11
CA LYS A 135 10.86 22.06 -2.35
C LYS A 135 11.96 21.33 -3.13
N GLN A 136 11.63 20.21 -3.79
CA GLN A 136 12.63 19.40 -4.49
C GLN A 136 13.11 20.03 -5.79
N LEU A 137 12.26 20.75 -6.53
CA LEU A 137 12.66 21.40 -7.78
C LEU A 137 13.24 22.80 -7.61
N GLU A 138 12.94 23.48 -6.51
CA GLU A 138 13.49 24.79 -6.18
C GLU A 138 15.03 24.75 -6.15
N ASP A 139 15.59 23.79 -5.42
CA ASP A 139 17.05 23.62 -5.26
C ASP A 139 17.70 22.70 -6.30
N CYS A 140 16.94 22.22 -7.30
CA CYS A 140 17.47 21.29 -8.31
C CYS A 140 18.41 21.99 -9.30
N ASP A 141 19.63 21.46 -9.45
CA ASP A 141 20.58 21.81 -10.51
C ASP A 141 20.35 20.89 -11.71
N PHE A 142 19.66 21.41 -12.74
CA PHE A 142 19.37 20.65 -13.96
C PHE A 142 20.59 20.42 -14.87
N THR A 143 21.77 20.90 -14.51
CA THR A 143 23.02 20.55 -15.20
C THR A 143 23.69 19.31 -14.61
N ASP A 144 23.28 18.85 -13.43
CA ASP A 144 23.83 17.68 -12.76
C ASP A 144 22.84 16.52 -12.68
N LEU A 145 23.15 15.41 -13.36
CA LEU A 145 22.32 14.21 -13.35
C LEU A 145 22.03 13.68 -11.95
N GLU A 146 22.98 13.74 -11.01
CA GLU A 146 22.74 13.26 -9.65
C GLU A 146 21.84 14.21 -8.86
N SER A 147 21.96 15.52 -9.08
CA SER A 147 21.02 16.50 -8.51
C SER A 147 19.59 16.26 -9.02
N ILE A 148 19.43 16.02 -10.33
CA ILE A 148 18.12 15.68 -10.92
C ILE A 148 17.57 14.38 -10.33
N LYS A 149 18.38 13.31 -10.28
CA LYS A 149 17.94 12.03 -9.69
C LYS A 149 17.53 12.19 -8.23
N GLN A 150 18.25 13.00 -7.45
CA GLN A 150 17.94 13.27 -6.05
C GLN A 150 16.65 14.09 -5.91
N ALA A 151 16.47 15.13 -6.73
CA ALA A 151 15.25 15.93 -6.77
C ALA A 151 14.04 15.06 -7.14
N PHE A 152 14.22 14.07 -8.03
CA PHE A 152 13.19 13.14 -8.45
C PHE A 152 13.14 11.83 -7.62
N SER A 153 13.82 11.77 -6.47
CA SER A 153 13.81 10.58 -5.61
C SER A 153 12.70 10.63 -4.57
N THR A 154 12.13 9.49 -4.19
CA THR A 154 11.28 9.39 -2.99
C THR A 154 12.07 9.44 -1.69
N GLN A 155 13.39 9.23 -1.70
CA GLN A 155 14.17 9.13 -0.46
C GLN A 155 14.04 10.37 0.45
N PRO A 156 14.10 11.62 -0.06
CA PRO A 156 13.96 12.80 0.80
C PRO A 156 12.56 12.89 1.43
N ILE A 157 11.49 12.68 0.65
CA ILE A 157 10.11 12.74 1.16
C ILE A 157 9.85 11.61 2.17
N THR A 158 10.33 10.40 1.90
CA THR A 158 10.24 9.27 2.84
C THR A 158 10.95 9.58 4.15
N ARG A 159 12.17 10.15 4.08
CA ARG A 159 12.96 10.46 5.27
C ARG A 159 12.31 11.56 6.11
N ASP A 160 11.82 12.61 5.46
CA ASP A 160 11.13 13.72 6.15
C ASP A 160 9.85 13.21 6.83
N PHE A 161 9.02 12.44 6.10
CA PHE A 161 7.82 11.82 6.65
C PHE A 161 8.13 10.89 7.84
N TYR A 162 9.15 10.04 7.69
CA TYR A 162 9.59 9.14 8.74
C TYR A 162 10.01 9.90 10.00
N ASN A 163 10.83 10.95 9.86
CA ASN A 163 11.31 11.72 11.00
C ASN A 163 10.15 12.38 11.75
N GLU A 164 9.19 12.96 11.02
CA GLU A 164 8.00 13.55 11.63
C GLU A 164 7.14 12.49 12.35
N LEU A 165 6.92 11.33 11.71
CA LEU A 165 6.13 10.26 12.31
C LEU A 165 6.83 9.65 13.54
N GLN A 166 8.16 9.52 13.50
CA GLN A 166 8.96 9.05 14.62
C GLN A 166 8.88 10.02 15.81
N ASN A 167 9.08 11.31 15.56
CA ASN A 167 8.95 12.32 16.61
C ASN A 167 7.55 12.29 17.22
N TRP A 168 6.51 12.20 16.37
CA TRP A 168 5.12 12.08 16.81
C TRP A 168 4.90 10.83 17.67
N TYR A 169 5.38 9.66 17.24
CA TYR A 169 5.19 8.39 17.93
C TYR A 169 5.76 8.45 19.36
N TYR A 170 7.00 8.91 19.50
CA TYR A 170 7.65 8.99 20.80
C TYR A 170 7.04 10.04 21.71
N TYR A 171 6.59 11.16 21.14
CA TYR A 171 5.83 12.15 21.89
C TYR A 171 4.47 11.63 22.36
N ALA A 172 3.80 10.81 21.54
CA ALA A 172 2.51 10.22 21.86
C ALA A 172 2.62 9.09 22.91
N LEU A 173 3.74 8.34 22.92
CA LEU A 173 3.96 7.17 23.78
C LEU A 173 3.72 7.45 25.27
N ASP A 174 4.11 8.64 25.72
CA ASP A 174 3.93 9.09 27.10
C ASP A 174 2.52 9.60 27.43
N LYS A 175 1.76 9.97 26.40
CA LYS A 175 0.51 10.73 26.52
C LYS A 175 -0.75 9.88 26.33
N VAL A 176 -0.60 8.69 25.77
CA VAL A 176 -1.71 7.76 25.56
C VAL A 176 -1.89 6.81 26.73
N LYS A 177 -3.11 6.29 26.87
CA LYS A 177 -3.43 5.21 27.79
C LYS A 177 -4.31 4.17 27.12
N PHE A 178 -3.81 2.95 27.01
CA PHE A 178 -4.61 1.77 26.65
C PHE A 178 -5.00 0.97 27.92
N PRO A 179 -6.05 0.13 27.86
CA PRO A 179 -6.51 -0.64 29.03
C PRO A 179 -5.47 -1.67 29.51
N ASP A 180 -5.36 -1.83 30.82
CA ASP A 180 -4.33 -2.64 31.52
C ASP A 180 -4.77 -4.07 31.84
N ASP A 181 -5.85 -4.55 31.20
CA ASP A 181 -6.43 -5.88 31.44
C ASP A 181 -5.54 -7.04 30.97
N TYR A 182 -4.68 -6.80 29.96
CA TYR A 182 -3.71 -7.77 29.48
C TYR A 182 -2.31 -7.42 29.99
N LYS A 183 -1.66 -8.41 30.60
CA LYS A 183 -0.30 -8.29 31.15
C LYS A 183 0.71 -8.85 30.14
N TYR A 184 1.54 -7.98 29.60
CA TYR A 184 2.65 -8.33 28.70
C TYR A 184 3.94 -8.61 29.45
N TYR A 185 4.12 -7.99 30.62
CA TYR A 185 5.35 -8.13 31.41
C TYR A 185 5.10 -7.99 32.91
N ASP A 186 5.98 -8.54 33.74
CA ASP A 186 5.80 -8.55 35.20
C ASP A 186 6.05 -7.19 35.86
N ASP A 187 7.04 -6.45 35.38
CA ASP A 187 7.34 -5.10 35.83
C ASP A 187 6.27 -4.09 35.34
N PRO A 188 5.60 -3.33 36.23
CA PRO A 188 4.48 -2.45 35.87
C PRO A 188 4.83 -1.31 34.91
N GLU A 189 6.04 -0.74 35.01
CA GLU A 189 6.45 0.35 34.11
C GLU A 189 6.74 -0.19 32.72
N LYS A 190 7.50 -1.28 32.62
CA LYS A 190 7.77 -1.95 31.33
C LYS A 190 6.49 -2.47 30.69
N ASP A 191 5.57 -3.03 31.46
CA ASP A 191 4.27 -3.48 30.96
C ASP A 191 3.47 -2.33 30.35
N ARG A 192 3.45 -1.16 31.01
CA ARG A 192 2.81 0.04 30.48
C ARG A 192 3.47 0.51 29.18
N GLU A 193 4.80 0.53 29.13
CA GLU A 193 5.53 0.92 27.92
C GLU A 193 5.21 -0.01 26.75
N ILE A 194 5.28 -1.34 26.97
CA ILE A 194 4.95 -2.34 25.95
C ILE A 194 3.52 -2.21 25.48
N ARG A 195 2.56 -2.09 26.40
CA ARG A 195 1.15 -1.91 26.09
C ARG A 195 0.91 -0.67 25.24
N ASN A 196 1.44 0.49 25.65
CA ASN A 196 1.25 1.74 24.92
C ASN A 196 1.94 1.72 23.55
N ALA A 197 3.15 1.16 23.47
CA ALA A 197 3.87 1.00 22.21
C ALA A 197 3.08 0.14 21.22
N GLN A 198 2.62 -1.05 21.63
CA GLN A 198 1.81 -1.92 20.78
C GLN A 198 0.47 -1.27 20.38
N GLY A 199 -0.20 -0.57 21.31
CA GLY A 199 -1.42 0.18 21.03
C GLY A 199 -1.24 1.27 19.98
N LEU A 200 -0.18 2.07 20.10
CA LEU A 200 0.16 3.12 19.14
C LEU A 200 0.56 2.58 17.78
N ILE A 201 1.37 1.52 17.74
CA ILE A 201 1.76 0.90 16.47
C ILE A 201 0.52 0.40 15.75
N ARG A 202 -0.39 -0.28 16.44
CA ARG A 202 -1.65 -0.76 15.84
C ARG A 202 -2.55 0.39 15.37
N LEU A 203 -2.64 1.48 16.14
CA LEU A 203 -3.33 2.70 15.71
C LEU A 203 -2.72 3.27 14.43
N LEU A 204 -1.39 3.43 14.39
CA LEU A 204 -0.68 3.90 13.23
C LEU A 204 -0.92 3.00 12.02
N THR A 205 -0.77 1.68 12.16
CA THR A 205 -1.00 0.72 11.07
C THR A 205 -2.41 0.84 10.49
N ARG A 206 -3.44 0.88 11.35
CA ARG A 206 -4.84 1.03 10.92
C ARG A 206 -5.10 2.39 10.28
N LEU A 207 -4.58 3.48 10.86
CA LEU A 207 -4.79 4.83 10.32
C LEU A 207 -4.07 5.02 8.98
N MET A 208 -2.86 4.49 8.82
CA MET A 208 -2.13 4.51 7.55
C MET A 208 -2.92 3.78 6.47
N PHE A 209 -3.47 2.60 6.77
CA PHE A 209 -4.35 1.89 5.82
C PHE A 209 -5.52 2.75 5.38
N ILE A 210 -6.21 3.35 6.36
CA ILE A 210 -7.36 4.21 6.12
C ILE A 210 -6.98 5.42 5.28
N TRP A 211 -5.76 5.93 5.43
CA TRP A 211 -5.28 7.00 4.58
C TRP A 211 -5.22 6.58 3.11
N PHE A 212 -4.74 5.37 2.79
CA PHE A 212 -4.81 4.82 1.43
C PHE A 212 -6.26 4.61 0.95
N LEU A 213 -7.16 4.17 1.82
CA LEU A 213 -8.59 4.08 1.48
C LEU A 213 -9.21 5.45 1.19
N LYS A 214 -8.80 6.48 1.94
CA LYS A 214 -9.21 7.86 1.74
C LYS A 214 -8.67 8.41 0.41
N GLU A 215 -7.42 8.13 0.04
CA GLU A 215 -6.92 8.50 -1.29
C GLU A 215 -7.63 7.76 -2.42
N LYS A 216 -8.06 6.51 -2.19
CA LYS A 216 -8.92 5.77 -3.12
C LYS A 216 -10.36 6.29 -3.18
N GLY A 217 -10.77 7.17 -2.27
CA GLY A 217 -12.13 7.70 -2.18
C GLY A 217 -13.15 6.78 -1.50
N LEU A 218 -12.68 5.74 -0.80
CA LEU A 218 -13.51 4.81 -0.03
C LEU A 218 -13.80 5.32 1.40
N VAL A 219 -12.99 6.25 1.90
CA VAL A 219 -13.19 6.90 3.20
C VAL A 219 -13.29 8.41 2.99
N PRO A 220 -14.33 9.08 3.50
CA PRO A 220 -14.57 10.49 3.20
C PRO A 220 -13.64 11.41 4.00
N ASN A 221 -13.15 12.47 3.34
CA ASN A 221 -12.22 13.45 3.91
C ASN A 221 -12.76 14.15 5.18
N LYS A 222 -14.09 14.23 5.33
CA LYS A 222 -14.75 14.86 6.49
C LYS A 222 -14.38 14.23 7.84
N LEU A 223 -13.97 12.95 7.86
CA LEU A 223 -13.48 12.28 9.08
C LEU A 223 -12.10 12.77 9.54
N PHE A 224 -11.45 13.61 8.74
CA PHE A 224 -10.12 14.18 9.00
C PHE A 224 -10.13 15.71 8.88
N ASP A 225 -11.30 16.33 8.71
CA ASP A 225 -11.42 17.78 8.61
C ASP A 225 -11.72 18.41 9.97
N GLU A 226 -10.81 19.24 10.45
CA GLU A 226 -10.91 19.86 11.77
C GLU A 226 -12.13 20.77 11.91
N LYS A 227 -12.49 21.52 10.86
CA LYS A 227 -13.61 22.46 10.91
C LYS A 227 -14.94 21.71 10.98
N TYR A 228 -15.05 20.63 10.21
CA TYR A 228 -16.21 19.75 10.21
C TYR A 228 -16.36 19.06 11.57
N LEU A 229 -15.30 18.40 12.06
CA LEU A 229 -15.34 17.61 13.28
C LEU A 229 -15.62 18.44 14.54
N LYS A 230 -15.23 19.72 14.59
CA LYS A 230 -15.60 20.64 15.68
C LYS A 230 -17.11 20.76 15.90
N ASN A 231 -17.92 20.54 14.86
CA ASN A 231 -19.38 20.62 14.94
C ASN A 231 -20.04 19.26 15.21
N ILE A 232 -19.28 18.17 15.17
CA ILE A 232 -19.80 16.80 15.24
C ILE A 232 -19.34 16.08 16.51
N VAL A 233 -18.09 16.28 16.92
CA VAL A 233 -17.48 15.61 18.06
C VAL A 233 -17.48 16.54 19.26
N LYS A 234 -18.01 16.05 20.38
CA LYS A 234 -18.06 16.81 21.63
C LYS A 234 -16.66 17.09 22.15
N ASP A 235 -16.42 18.30 22.67
CA ASP A 235 -15.14 18.75 23.24
C ASP A 235 -13.93 18.58 22.30
N PHE A 236 -14.16 18.56 20.98
CA PHE A 236 -13.13 18.30 19.98
C PHE A 236 -11.92 19.24 20.13
N GLY A 237 -10.71 18.66 20.05
CA GLY A 237 -9.44 19.37 20.12
C GLY A 237 -8.96 19.67 21.54
N LYS A 238 -9.85 19.59 22.55
CA LYS A 238 -9.51 19.73 23.98
C LYS A 238 -9.71 18.44 24.77
N GLY A 239 -10.48 17.50 24.22
CA GLY A 239 -10.80 16.21 24.81
C GLY A 239 -9.95 15.05 24.29
N ASN A 240 -10.52 13.84 24.47
CA ASN A 240 -9.96 12.57 23.98
C ASN A 240 -10.99 11.84 23.10
N ASN A 241 -11.89 12.60 22.46
CA ASN A 241 -13.12 12.05 21.90
C ASN A 241 -12.96 11.64 20.44
N TYR A 242 -12.04 12.25 19.68
CA TYR A 242 -11.83 11.91 18.27
C TYR A 242 -11.47 10.44 18.06
N TYR A 243 -10.51 9.92 18.84
CA TYR A 243 -10.11 8.52 18.70
C TYR A 243 -11.26 7.55 18.98
N ASN A 244 -12.04 7.79 20.04
CA ASN A 244 -13.13 6.90 20.39
C ASN A 244 -14.33 7.05 19.45
N ALA A 245 -14.79 8.28 19.24
CA ALA A 245 -15.99 8.57 18.48
C ALA A 245 -15.79 8.28 16.98
N ILE A 246 -14.66 8.69 16.40
CA ILE A 246 -14.42 8.55 14.96
C ILE A 246 -13.63 7.28 14.66
N LEU A 247 -12.38 7.19 15.15
CA LEU A 247 -11.46 6.15 14.66
C LEU A 247 -11.85 4.74 15.13
N GLN A 248 -12.22 4.54 16.40
CA GLN A 248 -12.64 3.20 16.86
C GLN A 248 -13.95 2.73 16.20
N ASN A 249 -14.93 3.61 16.01
CA ASN A 249 -16.15 3.26 15.29
C ASN A 249 -15.84 2.95 13.82
N LEU A 250 -14.98 3.74 13.17
CA LEU A 250 -14.53 3.47 11.80
C LEU A 250 -13.84 2.10 11.68
N PHE A 251 -12.93 1.77 12.61
CA PHE A 251 -12.24 0.49 12.62
C PHE A 251 -13.23 -0.67 12.81
N PHE A 252 -13.96 -0.65 13.91
CA PHE A 252 -14.62 -1.85 14.41
C PHE A 252 -16.08 -1.97 13.99
N ALA A 253 -16.79 -0.85 13.88
CA ALA A 253 -18.23 -0.83 13.58
C ALA A 253 -18.55 -0.50 12.11
N THR A 254 -17.60 0.03 11.36
CA THR A 254 -17.78 0.40 9.95
C THR A 254 -17.03 -0.56 9.02
N LEU A 255 -15.69 -0.58 9.09
CA LEU A 255 -14.86 -1.37 8.17
C LEU A 255 -14.92 -2.87 8.45
N ASN A 256 -15.35 -3.27 9.65
CA ASN A 256 -15.50 -4.66 10.09
C ASN A 256 -16.97 -5.10 10.25
N ARG A 257 -17.92 -4.41 9.58
CA ARG A 257 -19.34 -4.78 9.56
C ARG A 257 -19.98 -4.49 8.20
N PRO A 258 -20.74 -5.45 7.60
CA PRO A 258 -21.53 -5.21 6.41
C PRO A 258 -22.46 -4.00 6.57
N ILE A 259 -22.69 -3.24 5.48
CA ILE A 259 -23.40 -1.94 5.52
C ILE A 259 -24.81 -2.12 6.11
N GLU A 260 -25.53 -3.13 5.64
CA GLU A 260 -26.88 -3.51 6.05
C GLU A 260 -26.97 -4.07 7.47
N GLU A 261 -25.85 -4.49 8.05
CA GLU A 261 -25.76 -5.04 9.41
C GLU A 261 -25.23 -4.03 10.45
N ARG A 262 -25.02 -2.78 10.04
CA ARG A 262 -24.53 -1.71 10.91
C ARG A 262 -25.59 -1.30 11.92
N GLY A 263 -25.17 -1.16 13.17
CA GLY A 263 -26.06 -0.78 14.26
C GLY A 263 -25.34 -0.37 15.52
N TRP A 264 -26.08 0.20 16.47
CA TRP A 264 -25.57 0.69 17.74
C TRP A 264 -25.62 -0.38 18.82
N ALA A 265 -24.63 -0.39 19.71
CA ALA A 265 -24.69 -1.18 20.93
C ALA A 265 -25.69 -0.53 21.90
N GLU A 266 -26.82 -1.19 22.17
CA GLU A 266 -27.90 -0.63 22.99
C GLU A 266 -27.61 -0.81 24.48
N ASP A 267 -27.78 0.24 25.30
CA ASP A 267 -27.69 0.14 26.77
C ASP A 267 -29.09 0.09 27.40
N LYS A 268 -29.81 -1.02 27.19
CA LYS A 268 -31.18 -1.25 27.71
C LYS A 268 -31.18 -2.10 29.00
N GLY A 269 -30.18 -1.92 29.86
CA GLY A 269 -30.06 -2.65 31.14
C GLY A 269 -29.55 -4.09 31.03
N PHE A 270 -29.31 -4.74 32.19
CA PHE A 270 -28.61 -6.03 32.33
C PHE A 270 -29.11 -7.18 31.42
N PRO A 271 -30.43 -7.36 31.16
CA PRO A 271 -30.93 -8.44 30.30
C PRO A 271 -30.71 -8.19 28.80
N ALA A 272 -30.84 -6.94 28.33
CA ALA A 272 -30.61 -6.57 26.92
C ALA A 272 -29.11 -6.48 26.60
N ASN A 273 -28.32 -6.00 27.56
CA ASN A 273 -26.87 -5.97 27.47
C ASN A 273 -26.24 -7.35 27.27
N LYS A 274 -26.91 -8.46 27.61
CA LYS A 274 -26.43 -9.83 27.38
C LYS A 274 -26.42 -10.25 25.90
N LYS A 275 -27.25 -9.63 25.05
CA LYS A 275 -27.29 -9.91 23.60
C LYS A 275 -26.13 -9.23 22.86
N ASP A 276 -25.73 -8.03 23.31
CA ASP A 276 -24.62 -7.27 22.72
C ASP A 276 -23.31 -7.43 23.50
N PHE A 277 -23.32 -8.16 24.63
CA PHE A 277 -22.14 -8.40 25.46
C PHE A 277 -21.11 -9.21 24.69
N GLY A 278 -20.04 -8.56 24.24
CA GLY A 278 -18.98 -9.18 23.44
C GLY A 278 -19.09 -8.94 21.93
N VAL A 279 -20.16 -8.29 21.44
CA VAL A 279 -20.26 -7.91 20.02
C VAL A 279 -19.43 -6.66 19.77
N LYS A 280 -18.18 -6.83 19.36
CA LYS A 280 -17.22 -5.73 19.17
C LYS A 280 -17.33 -4.98 17.84
N SER A 281 -18.38 -5.25 17.06
CA SER A 281 -18.61 -4.68 15.73
C SER A 281 -19.81 -3.72 15.62
N LEU A 282 -20.33 -3.24 16.75
CA LEU A 282 -21.41 -2.25 16.81
C LEU A 282 -20.91 -0.85 17.19
N TYR A 283 -21.59 0.20 16.72
CA TYR A 283 -21.29 1.59 17.04
C TYR A 283 -21.46 1.89 18.54
N ARG A 284 -20.58 2.76 19.05
CA ARG A 284 -20.51 3.16 20.46
C ARG A 284 -20.23 4.66 20.59
N TYR A 285 -20.30 5.14 21.83
CA TYR A 285 -19.94 6.52 22.21
C TYR A 285 -20.90 7.60 21.70
N GLU A 286 -22.20 7.32 21.73
CA GLU A 286 -23.23 8.32 21.43
C GLU A 286 -23.03 9.62 22.26
N ASP A 287 -22.59 9.49 23.51
CA ASP A 287 -22.30 10.59 24.43
C ASP A 287 -21.13 11.51 23.99
N LYS A 288 -20.36 11.09 22.98
CA LYS A 288 -19.23 11.85 22.40
C LYS A 288 -19.59 12.57 21.10
N PHE A 289 -20.82 12.44 20.60
CA PHE A 289 -21.32 13.14 19.43
C PHE A 289 -22.23 14.31 19.80
N LEU A 290 -22.28 15.32 18.93
CA LEU A 290 -23.20 16.47 18.98
C LEU A 290 -24.44 16.27 18.09
N ILE A 291 -24.41 15.22 17.27
CA ILE A 291 -25.47 14.81 16.33
C ILE A 291 -26.12 13.50 16.81
N SER A 292 -27.28 13.18 16.26
CA SER A 292 -28.03 11.95 16.59
C SER A 292 -27.32 10.68 16.10
N LYS A 293 -27.71 9.52 16.64
CA LYS A 293 -27.18 8.20 16.24
C LYS A 293 -27.36 7.92 14.75
N GLU A 294 -28.51 8.35 14.21
CA GLU A 294 -28.88 8.17 12.83
C GLU A 294 -27.99 9.05 11.93
N GLU A 295 -27.82 10.32 12.29
CA GLU A 295 -26.91 11.25 11.59
C GLU A 295 -25.46 10.78 11.66
N VAL A 296 -25.00 10.16 12.74
CA VAL A 296 -23.64 9.60 12.79
C VAL A 296 -23.44 8.55 11.70
N ILE A 297 -24.42 7.67 11.48
CA ILE A 297 -24.28 6.64 10.44
C ILE A 297 -24.39 7.30 9.06
N SER A 298 -25.48 8.03 8.78
CA SER A 298 -25.75 8.59 7.45
C SER A 298 -24.74 9.66 7.05
N GLU A 299 -24.35 10.54 7.97
CA GLU A 299 -23.44 11.65 7.67
C GLU A 299 -21.96 11.28 7.78
N LEU A 300 -21.56 10.20 8.43
CA LEU A 300 -20.11 9.89 8.60
C LEU A 300 -19.68 8.58 7.95
N PHE A 301 -20.50 7.52 8.06
CA PHE A 301 -20.02 6.16 7.84
C PHE A 301 -20.78 5.37 6.76
N GLU A 302 -21.96 5.81 6.32
CA GLU A 302 -22.80 5.12 5.32
C GLU A 302 -22.04 4.89 4.01
N ASP A 303 -21.32 5.91 3.53
CA ASP A 303 -20.54 5.90 2.29
C ASP A 303 -19.21 5.12 2.35
N ILE A 304 -18.99 4.31 3.39
CA ILE A 304 -17.74 3.56 3.60
C ILE A 304 -18.03 2.05 3.43
N PRO A 305 -17.28 1.32 2.58
CA PRO A 305 -17.52 -0.10 2.39
C PRO A 305 -17.13 -0.93 3.61
N PHE A 306 -17.69 -2.13 3.69
CA PHE A 306 -17.15 -3.23 4.46
C PHE A 306 -15.91 -3.79 3.75
N ILE A 307 -14.83 -4.00 4.51
CA ILE A 307 -13.58 -4.52 3.95
C ILE A 307 -13.23 -5.87 4.58
N ASN A 308 -13.39 -5.99 5.91
CA ASN A 308 -12.92 -7.13 6.70
C ASN A 308 -11.43 -7.47 6.47
N GLY A 309 -10.89 -8.52 7.09
CA GLY A 309 -9.53 -9.00 6.84
C GLY A 309 -8.61 -9.04 8.08
N GLY A 310 -9.17 -9.09 9.29
CA GLY A 310 -8.39 -9.25 10.53
C GLY A 310 -7.68 -7.99 11.03
N LEU A 311 -7.27 -7.07 10.15
CA LEU A 311 -6.60 -5.81 10.51
C LEU A 311 -7.47 -4.92 11.44
N PHE A 312 -8.78 -4.93 11.17
CA PHE A 312 -9.79 -4.18 11.92
C PHE A 312 -10.52 -5.03 12.95
N ASP A 313 -10.00 -6.21 13.29
CA ASP A 313 -10.56 -6.98 14.39
C ASP A 313 -10.24 -6.31 15.72
N CYS A 314 -11.27 -6.21 16.55
CA CYS A 314 -11.12 -5.72 17.92
C CYS A 314 -10.48 -6.81 18.77
N LEU A 315 -9.35 -6.51 19.41
CA LEU A 315 -8.65 -7.47 20.26
C LEU A 315 -9.28 -7.62 21.66
N ASP A 316 -10.34 -6.87 21.96
CA ASP A 316 -11.06 -7.00 23.22
C ASP A 316 -11.87 -8.30 23.26
N LYS A 317 -11.52 -9.24 24.16
CA LYS A 317 -12.17 -10.55 24.26
C LYS A 317 -12.33 -11.00 25.70
N ASP A 318 -13.45 -11.66 26.02
CA ASP A 318 -13.67 -12.34 27.32
C ASP A 318 -13.37 -11.48 28.57
N LYS A 319 -13.78 -10.20 28.53
CA LYS A 319 -13.53 -9.16 29.56
C LYS A 319 -12.09 -8.65 29.65
N VAL A 320 -11.19 -9.11 28.80
CA VAL A 320 -9.88 -8.50 28.56
C VAL A 320 -10.03 -7.42 27.50
N TYR A 321 -9.55 -6.21 27.80
CA TYR A 321 -9.60 -5.07 26.89
C TYR A 321 -8.18 -4.69 26.50
N ILE A 322 -7.93 -4.59 25.18
CA ILE A 322 -6.63 -4.25 24.59
C ILE A 322 -6.79 -3.02 23.70
N ASP A 323 -7.83 -3.00 22.87
CA ASP A 323 -8.20 -1.85 22.03
C ASP A 323 -9.03 -0.83 22.81
N GLY A 324 -9.70 -1.26 23.88
CA GLY A 324 -10.51 -0.40 24.72
C GLY A 324 -11.76 0.11 24.02
N PHE A 325 -12.36 -0.71 23.15
CA PHE A 325 -13.64 -0.42 22.50
C PHE A 325 -14.78 -0.84 23.42
N SER A 326 -14.99 -0.01 24.45
CA SER A 326 -15.85 -0.30 25.60
C SER A 326 -16.70 0.88 26.00
N ARG A 327 -17.95 0.63 26.40
CA ARG A 327 -18.81 1.64 27.04
C ARG A 327 -18.40 1.92 28.49
N ASN A 328 -17.60 1.06 29.11
CA ASN A 328 -17.05 1.31 30.44
C ASN A 328 -15.88 2.29 30.33
N GLU A 329 -16.04 3.50 30.87
CA GLU A 329 -15.03 4.57 30.82
C GLU A 329 -13.65 4.14 31.37
N LYS A 330 -13.60 3.25 32.36
CA LYS A 330 -12.34 2.74 32.93
C LYS A 330 -11.58 1.81 31.98
N LYS A 331 -12.28 1.25 30.99
CA LYS A 331 -11.77 0.28 30.00
C LYS A 331 -11.65 0.90 28.62
N GLN A 332 -11.77 2.22 28.49
CA GLN A 332 -11.57 2.94 27.24
C GLN A 332 -10.09 3.29 27.06
N ALA A 333 -9.63 3.20 25.81
CA ALA A 333 -8.39 3.86 25.42
C ALA A 333 -8.59 5.39 25.46
N LYS A 334 -7.61 6.11 26.01
CA LYS A 334 -7.59 7.57 26.13
C LYS A 334 -6.44 8.13 25.31
N ILE A 335 -6.77 8.85 24.23
CA ILE A 335 -5.83 9.47 23.31
C ILE A 335 -6.35 10.88 23.03
N SER A 336 -5.52 11.89 23.31
CA SER A 336 -5.90 13.30 23.17
C SER A 336 -6.08 13.69 21.70
N ASP A 337 -7.09 14.52 21.44
CA ASP A 337 -7.37 15.05 20.10
C ASP A 337 -6.19 15.90 19.57
N GLU A 338 -5.42 16.56 20.44
CA GLU A 338 -4.21 17.31 20.06
C GLU A 338 -3.14 16.44 19.39
N LEU A 339 -3.11 15.13 19.69
CA LEU A 339 -2.19 14.21 19.01
C LEU A 339 -2.56 14.03 17.54
N PHE A 340 -3.81 14.29 17.16
CA PHE A 340 -4.28 14.18 15.78
C PHE A 340 -4.30 15.54 15.07
N PHE A 341 -4.73 16.58 15.79
CA PHE A 341 -4.98 17.92 15.26
C PHE A 341 -4.21 18.96 16.07
N ASN A 342 -3.03 19.34 15.59
CA ASN A 342 -2.24 20.44 16.13
C ASN A 342 -1.36 20.98 15.01
N GLU A 343 -1.79 22.08 14.38
CA GLU A 343 -1.12 22.66 13.20
C GLU A 343 0.11 23.48 13.55
N GLU A 344 0.12 24.18 14.68
CA GLU A 344 1.18 25.13 15.04
C GLU A 344 2.53 24.46 15.30
N GLY A 345 2.54 23.13 15.49
CA GLY A 345 3.73 22.39 15.86
C GLY A 345 4.20 22.74 17.27
N LYS A 346 4.97 21.85 17.88
CA LYS A 346 5.58 22.05 19.20
C LYS A 346 6.98 21.45 19.15
N THR A 347 7.96 22.23 19.60
CA THR A 347 9.30 21.74 19.88
C THR A 347 9.30 20.99 21.20
N VAL A 348 9.79 19.75 21.20
CA VAL A 348 9.80 18.87 22.37
C VAL A 348 11.15 18.16 22.55
N ASP A 349 11.49 17.83 23.80
CA ASP A 349 12.69 17.07 24.12
C ASP A 349 12.40 15.56 24.06
N LEU A 350 12.95 14.90 23.03
CA LEU A 350 12.86 13.45 22.84
C LEU A 350 14.21 12.74 23.08
N SER A 351 15.16 13.40 23.75
CA SER A 351 16.49 12.83 24.00
C SER A 351 16.47 11.56 24.84
N LYS A 352 15.45 11.35 25.67
CA LYS A 352 15.23 10.08 26.39
C LYS A 352 15.03 8.87 25.48
N TYR A 353 14.64 9.09 24.22
CA TYR A 353 14.51 8.05 23.19
C TYR A 353 15.67 8.07 22.19
N GLY A 354 16.75 8.81 22.47
CA GLY A 354 17.89 8.94 21.57
C GLY A 354 17.65 9.89 20.38
N LEU A 355 16.62 10.73 20.45
CA LEU A 355 16.27 11.71 19.42
C LEU A 355 16.68 13.14 19.81
N SER A 356 16.31 14.12 18.97
CA SER A 356 16.63 15.53 19.20
C SER A 356 15.99 16.07 20.48
N LYS A 357 16.70 16.97 21.17
CA LYS A 357 16.15 17.79 22.26
C LYS A 357 15.18 18.88 21.78
N ASN A 358 15.28 19.22 20.51
CA ASN A 358 14.45 20.19 19.83
C ASN A 358 13.76 19.49 18.66
N ALA A 359 13.01 18.43 18.96
CA ALA A 359 12.25 17.70 17.95
C ALA A 359 10.94 18.43 17.67
N GLU A 360 10.64 18.69 16.40
CA GLU A 360 9.36 19.26 15.99
C GLU A 360 8.28 18.17 15.94
N VAL A 361 7.14 18.43 16.57
CA VAL A 361 5.98 17.54 16.59
C VAL A 361 4.70 18.31 16.31
N ARG A 362 3.87 17.80 15.41
CA ARG A 362 2.53 18.33 15.08
C ARG A 362 1.51 17.19 14.99
N GLY A 363 0.23 17.51 14.85
CA GLY A 363 -0.85 16.51 14.84
C GLY A 363 -0.68 15.48 13.73
N LEU A 364 -0.96 14.20 14.02
CA LEU A 364 -0.78 13.10 13.06
C LEU A 364 -1.55 13.31 11.76
N ILE A 365 -2.78 13.81 11.83
CA ILE A 365 -3.59 14.08 10.64
C ILE A 365 -2.97 15.24 9.84
N ASN A 366 -2.38 16.24 10.51
CA ASN A 366 -1.66 17.32 9.82
C ASN A 366 -0.38 16.81 9.14
N ILE A 367 0.32 15.84 9.75
CA ILE A 367 1.45 15.15 9.11
C ILE A 367 0.94 14.45 7.85
N LEU A 368 -0.05 13.56 7.95
CA LEU A 368 -0.55 12.82 6.80
C LEU A 368 -1.04 13.74 5.66
N LYS A 369 -1.74 14.83 5.98
CA LYS A 369 -2.20 15.82 4.97
C LYS A 369 -1.09 16.51 4.19
N SER A 370 0.12 16.66 4.75
CA SER A 370 1.20 17.38 4.06
C SER A 370 1.98 16.53 3.07
N TYR A 371 1.69 15.23 2.99
CA TYR A 371 2.35 14.30 2.10
C TYR A 371 1.36 13.76 1.07
N ASN A 372 1.83 13.65 -0.17
CA ASN A 372 1.09 12.94 -1.21
C ASN A 372 1.29 11.45 -1.00
N PHE A 373 0.21 10.69 -1.00
CA PHE A 373 0.23 9.24 -0.97
C PHE A 373 -0.08 8.73 -2.37
N THR A 374 0.64 7.70 -2.80
CA THR A 374 0.32 6.97 -4.03
C THR A 374 -0.22 5.61 -3.65
N THR A 375 -1.26 5.22 -4.34
CA THR A 375 -1.77 3.86 -4.23
C THR A 375 -0.83 2.87 -4.91
N ASP A 376 -0.22 3.23 -6.05
CA ASP A 376 0.62 2.31 -6.79
C ASP A 376 1.99 2.15 -6.10
N GLU A 377 2.42 0.90 -5.89
CA GLU A 377 3.73 0.59 -5.33
C GLU A 377 4.81 0.77 -6.40
N ALA A 378 5.90 1.43 -6.05
CA ALA A 378 6.94 1.72 -7.02
C ALA A 378 7.68 0.45 -7.47
N THR A 379 7.92 0.34 -8.77
CA THR A 379 8.68 -0.75 -9.39
C THR A 379 10.16 -0.35 -9.57
N PRO A 380 11.06 -1.26 -9.96
CA PRO A 380 12.46 -0.90 -10.26
C PRO A 380 12.63 0.08 -11.43
N ILE A 381 11.63 0.18 -12.31
CA ILE A 381 11.67 1.00 -13.54
C ILE A 381 10.71 2.18 -13.52
N ASP A 382 9.74 2.21 -12.61
CA ASP A 382 8.71 3.24 -12.56
C ASP A 382 8.36 3.57 -11.11
N GLN A 383 8.55 4.84 -10.75
CA GLN A 383 8.40 5.33 -9.40
C GLN A 383 7.74 6.71 -9.41
N GLU A 384 6.69 6.84 -8.60
CA GLU A 384 6.05 8.11 -8.29
C GLU A 384 6.62 8.69 -7.00
N ILE A 385 6.80 10.01 -6.97
CA ILE A 385 7.39 10.73 -5.84
C ILE A 385 6.27 11.06 -4.85
N ALA A 386 5.75 10.01 -4.23
CA ALA A 386 4.69 10.01 -3.25
C ALA A 386 4.94 8.88 -2.24
N LEU A 387 4.13 8.84 -1.16
CA LEU A 387 4.23 7.80 -0.17
C LEU A 387 3.48 6.55 -0.63
N ASP A 388 4.22 5.49 -0.94
CA ASP A 388 3.69 4.20 -1.39
C ASP A 388 3.53 3.19 -0.23
N PRO A 389 2.85 2.05 -0.45
CA PRO A 389 2.67 1.02 0.58
C PRO A 389 3.99 0.39 1.07
N GLU A 390 5.03 0.34 0.24
CA GLU A 390 6.35 -0.20 0.64
C GLU A 390 6.99 0.66 1.74
N LEU A 391 6.81 1.99 1.67
CA LEU A 391 7.34 2.90 2.67
C LEU A 391 6.84 2.60 4.08
N LEU A 392 5.64 2.05 4.23
CA LEU A 392 5.13 1.61 5.53
C LEU A 392 6.08 0.59 6.14
N GLY A 393 6.53 -0.39 5.34
CA GLY A 393 7.55 -1.37 5.74
C GLY A 393 8.77 -0.70 6.34
N LYS A 394 9.36 0.24 5.60
CA LYS A 394 10.56 0.99 6.03
C LYS A 394 10.32 1.81 7.29
N VAL A 395 9.20 2.51 7.37
CA VAL A 395 8.86 3.38 8.49
C VAL A 395 8.70 2.55 9.76
N PHE A 396 7.88 1.49 9.70
CA PHE A 396 7.62 0.66 10.86
C PHE A 396 8.84 -0.19 11.24
N GLU A 397 9.60 -0.75 10.31
CA GLU A 397 10.87 -1.45 10.62
C GLU A 397 11.85 -0.55 11.37
N ASN A 398 11.98 0.71 10.94
CA ASN A 398 12.85 1.67 11.61
C ASN A 398 12.31 2.12 12.98
N LEU A 399 10.99 2.23 13.16
CA LEU A 399 10.36 2.47 14.47
C LEU A 399 10.54 1.26 15.41
N LEU A 400 10.54 0.04 14.87
CA LEU A 400 10.75 -1.20 15.60
C LEU A 400 12.22 -1.43 15.97
N ALA A 401 13.15 -1.05 15.11
CA ALA A 401 14.59 -1.09 15.41
C ALA A 401 14.94 -0.25 16.65
N SER A 402 14.11 0.73 16.99
CA SER A 402 14.24 1.54 18.20
C SER A 402 13.51 0.98 19.44
N TYR A 403 12.77 -0.14 19.33
CA TYR A 403 12.03 -0.75 20.44
C TYR A 403 12.25 -2.27 20.53
N ASN A 404 13.22 -2.69 21.35
CA ASN A 404 13.38 -4.10 21.74
C ASN A 404 12.88 -4.31 23.18
N PRO A 405 11.74 -5.02 23.37
CA PRO A 405 11.15 -5.26 24.68
C PRO A 405 12.07 -6.01 25.67
N GLU A 406 13.00 -6.82 25.15
CA GLU A 406 13.87 -7.64 26.00
C GLU A 406 15.09 -6.88 26.53
N THR A 407 15.54 -5.81 25.83
CA THR A 407 16.84 -5.20 26.09
C THR A 407 16.79 -3.73 26.50
N ASN A 408 15.62 -3.06 26.49
CA ASN A 408 15.47 -1.64 26.87
C ASN A 408 16.52 -0.71 26.22
N THR A 409 17.01 -1.06 25.04
CA THR A 409 17.96 -0.24 24.28
C THR A 409 17.40 0.00 22.88
N THR A 410 17.66 1.20 22.34
CA THR A 410 17.45 1.53 20.92
C THR A 410 18.32 0.59 20.08
N ALA A 411 17.76 -0.56 19.75
CA ALA A 411 18.46 -1.70 19.16
C ALA A 411 18.65 -1.53 17.66
N ARG A 412 19.38 -0.49 17.23
CA ARG A 412 19.82 -0.39 15.82
C ARG A 412 20.67 -1.58 15.34
N LYS A 413 21.09 -2.50 16.23
CA LYS A 413 22.07 -3.57 15.90
C LYS A 413 21.69 -4.99 16.34
N ALA A 414 20.64 -5.22 17.13
CA ALA A 414 20.42 -6.54 17.75
C ALA A 414 19.45 -7.46 17.00
N THR A 415 18.48 -6.92 16.24
CA THR A 415 17.45 -7.75 15.57
C THR A 415 17.85 -8.21 14.16
N GLY A 416 18.92 -7.68 13.58
CA GLY A 416 19.29 -7.97 12.19
C GLY A 416 18.27 -7.47 11.15
N SER A 417 17.29 -6.65 11.57
CA SER A 417 16.25 -6.07 10.72
C SER A 417 16.85 -5.02 9.78
N TYR A 418 17.50 -5.47 8.71
CA TYR A 418 18.00 -4.62 7.65
C TYR A 418 17.05 -4.74 6.45
N TYR A 419 16.51 -3.60 6.03
CA TYR A 419 15.77 -3.52 4.78
C TYR A 419 16.67 -3.95 3.61
N THR A 420 16.21 -4.93 2.84
CA THR A 420 16.88 -5.36 1.60
C THR A 420 16.56 -4.36 0.48
N PRO A 421 17.57 -3.73 -0.15
CA PRO A 421 17.36 -2.85 -1.30
C PRO A 421 16.50 -3.47 -2.40
N ARG A 422 15.63 -2.68 -3.01
CA ARG A 422 14.67 -3.14 -4.02
C ARG A 422 15.36 -3.83 -5.21
N GLU A 423 16.52 -3.33 -5.67
CA GLU A 423 17.25 -3.98 -6.77
C GLU A 423 17.75 -5.38 -6.40
N ILE A 424 18.13 -5.59 -5.13
CA ILE A 424 18.58 -6.90 -4.65
C ILE A 424 17.40 -7.85 -4.55
N VAL A 425 16.26 -7.38 -4.03
CA VAL A 425 15.02 -8.17 -3.97
C VAL A 425 14.60 -8.60 -5.38
N ASP A 426 14.53 -7.67 -6.33
CA ASP A 426 14.14 -7.93 -7.71
C ASP A 426 15.05 -8.97 -8.38
N TYR A 427 16.38 -8.79 -8.25
CA TYR A 427 17.36 -9.74 -8.77
C TYR A 427 17.19 -11.15 -8.19
N MET A 428 17.10 -11.28 -6.86
CA MET A 428 16.99 -12.59 -6.20
C MET A 428 15.67 -13.30 -6.55
N VAL A 429 14.57 -12.54 -6.64
CA VAL A 429 13.27 -13.03 -7.07
C VAL A 429 13.33 -13.54 -8.51
N GLU A 430 13.91 -12.75 -9.39
CA GLU A 430 14.03 -13.08 -10.81
C GLU A 430 14.84 -14.35 -11.04
N GLU A 431 16.03 -14.45 -10.46
CA GLU A 431 16.88 -15.64 -10.60
C GLU A 431 16.20 -16.90 -10.03
N SER A 432 15.52 -16.78 -8.89
CA SER A 432 14.80 -17.89 -8.26
C SER A 432 13.64 -18.40 -9.13
N LEU A 433 12.86 -17.48 -9.71
CA LEU A 433 11.74 -17.83 -10.59
C LEU A 433 12.21 -18.37 -11.93
N ARG A 434 13.31 -17.84 -12.49
CA ARG A 434 13.93 -18.37 -13.71
C ARG A 434 14.34 -19.83 -13.53
N GLU A 435 15.05 -20.15 -12.45
CA GLU A 435 15.49 -21.52 -12.18
C GLU A 435 14.31 -22.47 -11.93
N TYR A 436 13.27 -22.00 -11.22
CA TYR A 436 12.03 -22.76 -11.02
C TYR A 436 11.33 -23.08 -12.36
N LEU A 437 11.11 -22.06 -13.20
CA LEU A 437 10.43 -22.23 -14.48
C LEU A 437 11.24 -23.08 -15.45
N LYS A 438 12.57 -22.92 -15.48
CA LYS A 438 13.48 -23.77 -16.25
C LYS A 438 13.36 -25.23 -15.83
N THR A 439 13.29 -25.50 -14.53
CA THR A 439 13.16 -26.87 -14.01
C THR A 439 11.78 -27.48 -14.29
N LYS A 440 10.70 -26.68 -14.15
CA LYS A 440 9.32 -27.17 -14.31
C LYS A 440 8.84 -27.22 -15.76
N VAL A 441 9.37 -26.33 -16.61
CA VAL A 441 9.02 -26.22 -18.03
C VAL A 441 10.33 -26.06 -18.83
N PRO A 442 11.13 -27.13 -18.99
CA PRO A 442 12.43 -27.06 -19.68
C PRO A 442 12.33 -26.54 -21.12
N GLU A 443 11.20 -26.77 -21.78
CA GLU A 443 10.89 -26.29 -23.13
C GLU A 443 10.89 -24.75 -23.24
N ALA A 444 10.75 -24.03 -22.12
CA ALA A 444 10.70 -22.59 -22.07
C ALA A 444 12.09 -21.93 -21.96
N GLU A 445 13.19 -22.68 -21.82
CA GLU A 445 14.52 -22.12 -21.52
C GLU A 445 14.93 -20.98 -22.48
N ASN A 446 14.68 -21.15 -23.78
CA ASN A 446 15.06 -20.16 -24.80
C ASN A 446 14.24 -18.87 -24.78
N ILE A 447 13.08 -18.84 -24.11
CA ILE A 447 12.19 -17.67 -24.04
C ILE A 447 12.20 -16.99 -22.68
N LEU A 448 12.89 -17.55 -21.67
CA LEU A 448 12.89 -16.99 -20.31
C LEU A 448 13.45 -15.56 -20.28
N ASP A 449 14.49 -15.27 -21.07
CA ASP A 449 15.06 -13.92 -21.11
C ASP A 449 14.06 -12.88 -21.62
N ASP A 450 13.33 -13.19 -22.69
CA ASP A 450 12.28 -12.31 -23.23
C ASP A 450 11.05 -12.24 -22.31
N LEU A 451 10.74 -13.35 -21.63
CA LEU A 451 9.62 -13.43 -20.70
C LEU A 451 9.84 -12.51 -19.48
N PHE A 452 11.05 -12.48 -18.93
CA PHE A 452 11.40 -11.65 -17.77
C PHE A 452 11.83 -10.23 -18.15
N SER A 453 12.24 -9.99 -19.41
CA SER A 453 12.60 -8.67 -19.91
C SER A 453 11.44 -7.67 -19.76
N TYR A 454 11.73 -6.39 -19.48
CA TYR A 454 10.72 -5.32 -19.49
C TYR A 454 10.47 -4.72 -20.89
N SER A 455 10.97 -5.34 -21.96
CA SER A 455 10.68 -4.95 -23.34
C SER A 455 9.23 -5.28 -23.73
N ASP A 456 8.64 -4.43 -24.57
CA ASP A 456 7.29 -4.58 -25.14
C ASP A 456 7.26 -5.55 -26.34
N ASN A 457 8.27 -6.40 -26.50
CA ASN A 457 8.30 -7.36 -27.59
C ASN A 457 7.19 -8.40 -27.38
N GLU A 458 6.39 -8.64 -28.42
CA GLU A 458 5.41 -9.72 -28.38
C GLU A 458 6.13 -11.07 -28.25
N LEU A 459 5.71 -11.86 -27.26
CA LEU A 459 6.21 -13.21 -27.03
C LEU A 459 5.45 -14.17 -27.92
N GLU A 460 6.06 -14.57 -29.04
CA GLU A 460 5.53 -15.63 -29.89
C GLU A 460 5.76 -17.00 -29.23
N ILE A 461 4.77 -17.48 -28.48
CA ILE A 461 4.80 -18.78 -27.80
C ILE A 461 3.56 -19.61 -28.12
N SER A 462 3.70 -20.94 -28.17
CA SER A 462 2.55 -21.84 -28.41
C SER A 462 1.56 -21.81 -27.23
N ASP A 463 0.29 -22.05 -27.51
CA ASP A 463 -0.74 -22.08 -26.46
C ASP A 463 -0.49 -23.20 -25.42
N ASP A 464 0.11 -24.32 -25.84
CA ASP A 464 0.51 -25.41 -24.93
C ASP A 464 1.61 -24.95 -23.96
N LEU A 465 2.67 -24.32 -24.48
CA LEU A 465 3.78 -23.81 -23.66
C LEU A 465 3.29 -22.71 -22.71
N LYS A 466 2.45 -21.79 -23.21
CA LYS A 466 1.79 -20.76 -22.41
C LYS A 466 1.01 -21.37 -21.24
N ARG A 467 0.17 -22.38 -21.51
CA ARG A 467 -0.63 -23.03 -20.47
C ARG A 467 0.25 -23.75 -19.45
N LYS A 468 1.32 -24.45 -19.88
CA LYS A 468 2.29 -25.09 -18.98
C LYS A 468 2.99 -24.09 -18.06
N LEU A 469 3.41 -22.93 -18.58
CA LEU A 469 4.04 -21.87 -17.79
C LEU A 469 3.07 -21.29 -16.74
N ILE A 470 1.83 -20.99 -17.14
CA ILE A 470 0.82 -20.46 -16.21
C ILE A 470 0.46 -21.50 -15.14
N GLN A 471 0.37 -22.79 -15.49
CA GLN A 471 0.19 -23.87 -14.52
C GLN A 471 1.37 -24.01 -13.55
N ALA A 472 2.60 -23.83 -14.02
CA ALA A 472 3.77 -23.81 -13.14
C ALA A 472 3.69 -22.62 -12.17
N ILE A 473 3.30 -21.43 -12.64
CA ILE A 473 3.06 -20.26 -11.78
C ILE A 473 1.98 -20.54 -10.73
N ASP A 474 0.85 -21.15 -11.10
CA ASP A 474 -0.25 -21.51 -10.19
C ASP A 474 0.16 -22.51 -9.08
N GLN A 475 1.15 -23.36 -9.36
CA GLN A 475 1.56 -24.45 -8.48
C GLN A 475 2.78 -24.12 -7.61
N VAL A 476 3.45 -23.00 -7.86
CA VAL A 476 4.65 -22.61 -7.11
C VAL A 476 4.30 -22.39 -5.63
N LYS A 477 5.18 -22.82 -4.73
CA LYS A 477 5.07 -22.58 -3.28
C LYS A 477 6.33 -21.87 -2.82
N ILE A 478 6.16 -20.68 -2.27
CA ILE A 478 7.26 -19.77 -1.93
C ILE A 478 7.09 -19.36 -0.49
N ILE A 479 8.15 -19.55 0.30
CA ILE A 479 8.17 -19.20 1.71
C ILE A 479 9.38 -18.33 2.01
N ASP A 480 9.15 -17.22 2.69
CA ASP A 480 10.21 -16.43 3.32
C ASP A 480 10.13 -16.62 4.86
N PRO A 481 11.09 -17.32 5.48
CA PRO A 481 11.06 -17.66 6.90
C PRO A 481 11.45 -16.50 7.83
N ALA A 482 11.89 -15.36 7.29
CA ALA A 482 12.24 -14.15 8.03
C ALA A 482 11.82 -12.92 7.22
N CYS A 483 10.53 -12.87 6.90
CA CYS A 483 10.01 -12.00 5.83
C CYS A 483 9.98 -10.51 6.15
N GLY A 484 10.21 -10.11 7.41
CA GLY A 484 10.16 -8.73 7.83
C GLY A 484 8.84 -8.07 7.43
N SER A 485 8.91 -6.85 6.88
CA SER A 485 7.74 -6.14 6.33
C SER A 485 7.23 -6.70 4.99
N GLY A 486 7.70 -7.86 4.54
CA GLY A 486 7.22 -8.55 3.34
C GLY A 486 7.91 -8.13 2.05
N ALA A 487 9.18 -7.68 2.09
CA ALA A 487 9.91 -7.23 0.89
C ALA A 487 10.02 -8.32 -0.19
N PHE A 488 10.52 -9.51 0.14
CA PHE A 488 10.59 -10.63 -0.81
C PHE A 488 9.22 -11.19 -1.20
N PRO A 489 8.27 -11.46 -0.28
CA PRO A 489 6.91 -11.86 -0.64
C PRO A 489 6.23 -10.92 -1.64
N MET A 490 6.36 -9.60 -1.44
CA MET A 490 5.82 -8.60 -2.38
C MET A 490 6.59 -8.57 -3.71
N GLY A 491 7.92 -8.71 -3.68
CA GLY A 491 8.73 -8.83 -4.89
C GLY A 491 8.33 -10.03 -5.76
N ILE A 492 8.13 -11.19 -5.13
CA ILE A 492 7.59 -12.40 -5.76
C ILE A 492 6.20 -12.13 -6.36
N LEU A 493 5.28 -11.55 -5.59
CA LEU A 493 3.94 -11.21 -6.07
C LEU A 493 4.02 -10.37 -7.35
N HIS A 494 4.79 -9.28 -7.33
CA HIS A 494 4.93 -8.39 -8.47
C HIS A 494 5.52 -9.07 -9.70
N LYS A 495 6.56 -9.89 -9.52
CA LYS A 495 7.17 -10.61 -10.65
C LYS A 495 6.22 -11.67 -11.21
N LEU A 496 5.52 -12.43 -10.38
CA LEU A 496 4.54 -13.41 -10.85
C LEU A 496 3.36 -12.75 -11.57
N VAL A 497 2.83 -11.63 -11.06
CA VAL A 497 1.80 -10.84 -11.75
C VAL A 497 2.31 -10.34 -13.10
N PHE A 498 3.53 -9.82 -13.17
CA PHE A 498 4.15 -9.38 -14.41
C PHE A 498 4.28 -10.52 -15.44
N LEU A 499 4.70 -11.71 -15.01
CA LEU A 499 4.77 -12.89 -15.88
C LEU A 499 3.38 -13.29 -16.39
N LEU A 500 2.35 -13.29 -15.52
CA LEU A 500 0.96 -13.56 -15.92
C LEU A 500 0.42 -12.51 -16.88
N GLN A 501 0.75 -11.23 -16.70
CA GLN A 501 0.38 -10.16 -17.64
C GLN A 501 0.95 -10.39 -19.03
N LYS A 502 2.20 -10.87 -19.13
CA LYS A 502 2.84 -11.20 -20.42
C LYS A 502 2.27 -12.46 -21.05
N LEU A 503 2.02 -13.50 -20.25
CA LEU A 503 1.55 -14.80 -20.74
C LEU A 503 0.06 -14.81 -21.09
N ASP A 504 -0.76 -14.15 -20.28
CA ASP A 504 -2.23 -14.15 -20.35
C ASP A 504 -2.82 -12.77 -20.01
N PRO A 505 -2.69 -11.78 -20.92
CA PRO A 505 -3.16 -10.42 -20.68
C PRO A 505 -4.65 -10.33 -20.32
N SER A 506 -5.49 -11.21 -20.86
CA SER A 506 -6.94 -11.24 -20.63
C SER A 506 -7.38 -12.23 -19.54
N ASN A 507 -6.45 -12.82 -18.77
CA ASN A 507 -6.74 -13.77 -17.69
C ASN A 507 -7.55 -15.00 -18.09
N LYS A 508 -7.60 -15.34 -19.38
CA LYS A 508 -8.47 -16.41 -19.87
C LYS A 508 -8.00 -17.78 -19.34
N VAL A 509 -6.71 -18.05 -19.47
CA VAL A 509 -6.11 -19.31 -19.01
C VAL A 509 -6.02 -19.34 -17.49
N TRP A 510 -5.72 -18.20 -16.86
CA TRP A 510 -5.71 -18.07 -15.40
C TRP A 510 -7.08 -18.41 -14.81
N TYR A 511 -8.17 -17.87 -15.36
CA TYR A 511 -9.54 -18.16 -14.95
C TYR A 511 -9.87 -19.65 -15.09
N GLU A 512 -9.55 -20.27 -16.23
CA GLU A 512 -9.78 -21.70 -16.47
C GLU A 512 -9.07 -22.57 -15.42
N ILE A 513 -7.82 -22.24 -15.09
CA ILE A 513 -7.02 -22.95 -14.07
C ILE A 513 -7.66 -22.83 -12.68
N GLN A 514 -8.12 -21.64 -12.28
CA GLN A 514 -8.75 -21.46 -10.97
C GLN A 514 -10.10 -22.18 -10.87
N VAL A 515 -10.89 -22.17 -11.95
CA VAL A 515 -12.14 -22.95 -12.04
C VAL A 515 -11.86 -24.45 -11.95
N ASP A 516 -10.83 -24.95 -12.63
CA ASP A 516 -10.43 -26.36 -12.59
C ASP A 516 -9.94 -26.78 -11.20
N ARG A 517 -9.17 -25.93 -10.52
CA ARG A 517 -8.74 -26.12 -9.12
C ARG A 517 -9.94 -26.32 -8.20
N ILE A 518 -10.90 -25.39 -8.24
CA ILE A 518 -12.10 -25.46 -7.38
C ILE A 518 -12.92 -26.69 -7.68
N LYS A 519 -13.12 -27.05 -8.95
CA LYS A 519 -13.84 -28.28 -9.31
C LYS A 519 -13.12 -29.52 -8.78
N LYS A 520 -11.79 -29.56 -8.81
CA LYS A 520 -11.01 -30.69 -8.30
C LYS A 520 -11.10 -30.80 -6.79
N GLU A 521 -10.80 -29.72 -6.08
CA GLU A 521 -10.87 -29.65 -4.60
C GLU A 521 -12.30 -29.91 -4.11
N SER A 522 -13.30 -29.36 -4.80
CA SER A 522 -14.70 -29.61 -4.48
C SER A 522 -15.12 -31.03 -4.81
N LYS A 523 -14.61 -31.67 -5.86
CA LYS A 523 -14.94 -33.08 -6.15
C LYS A 523 -14.41 -34.00 -5.05
N GLU A 524 -13.19 -33.76 -4.58
CA GLU A 524 -12.59 -34.46 -3.43
C GLU A 524 -13.42 -34.23 -2.15
N ALA A 525 -13.98 -33.04 -1.94
CA ALA A 525 -14.86 -32.72 -0.82
C ALA A 525 -16.32 -33.20 -0.98
N LEU A 526 -16.85 -33.25 -2.21
CA LEU A 526 -18.22 -33.65 -2.54
C LEU A 526 -18.44 -35.16 -2.43
N GLU A 527 -17.37 -35.96 -2.59
CA GLU A 527 -17.40 -37.39 -2.19
C GLU A 527 -17.70 -37.56 -0.68
N ILE A 528 -17.52 -36.50 0.12
CA ILE A 528 -17.75 -36.49 1.57
C ILE A 528 -19.05 -35.73 1.96
N ALA A 529 -19.42 -34.63 1.28
CA ALA A 529 -20.43 -33.67 1.77
C ALA A 529 -21.73 -33.48 0.95
N LYS A 530 -21.81 -33.93 -0.32
CA LYS A 530 -23.02 -33.82 -1.19
C LYS A 530 -23.76 -32.46 -1.21
N ASP A 531 -23.05 -31.33 -1.24
CA ASP A 531 -23.69 -30.01 -1.38
C ASP A 531 -23.34 -29.31 -2.71
N GLU A 532 -24.22 -29.44 -3.70
CA GLU A 532 -24.08 -28.78 -5.01
C GLU A 532 -24.21 -27.25 -4.93
N ASN A 533 -24.85 -26.70 -3.89
CA ASN A 533 -25.02 -25.25 -3.74
C ASN A 533 -23.70 -24.56 -3.39
N THR A 534 -22.92 -25.14 -2.47
CA THR A 534 -21.59 -24.63 -2.09
C THR A 534 -20.66 -24.50 -3.31
N LEU A 535 -20.61 -25.51 -4.20
CA LEU A 535 -19.79 -25.42 -5.41
C LEU A 535 -20.25 -24.30 -6.34
N LYS A 536 -21.56 -24.10 -6.46
CA LYS A 536 -22.13 -23.04 -7.30
C LYS A 536 -21.79 -21.65 -6.75
N GLU A 537 -21.81 -21.48 -5.43
CA GLU A 537 -21.41 -20.25 -4.75
C GLU A 537 -19.91 -19.94 -4.98
N LEU A 538 -19.02 -20.91 -4.75
CA LEU A 538 -17.58 -20.76 -5.00
C LEU A 538 -17.28 -20.41 -6.47
N LEU A 539 -17.96 -21.06 -7.42
CA LEU A 539 -17.78 -20.75 -8.85
C LEU A 539 -18.32 -19.37 -9.24
N ASN A 540 -19.33 -18.85 -8.54
CA ASN A 540 -19.81 -17.49 -8.75
C ASN A 540 -18.83 -16.46 -8.17
N GLU A 541 -18.29 -16.71 -6.98
CA GLU A 541 -17.26 -15.86 -6.36
C GLU A 541 -16.04 -15.72 -7.28
N VAL A 542 -15.56 -16.82 -7.87
CA VAL A 542 -14.47 -16.77 -8.86
C VAL A 542 -14.85 -15.93 -10.07
N LYS A 543 -16.08 -16.04 -10.58
CA LYS A 543 -16.50 -15.19 -11.70
C LYS A 543 -16.45 -13.70 -11.33
N GLU A 544 -16.88 -13.33 -10.13
CA GLU A 544 -16.82 -11.95 -9.65
C GLU A 544 -15.37 -11.46 -9.52
N HIS A 545 -14.45 -12.31 -9.05
CA HIS A 545 -13.02 -11.96 -8.97
C HIS A 545 -12.43 -11.59 -10.32
N PHE A 546 -12.87 -12.25 -11.40
CA PHE A 546 -12.40 -12.00 -12.77
C PHE A 546 -13.29 -11.02 -13.54
N ASP A 547 -14.37 -10.50 -12.96
CA ASP A 547 -15.27 -9.55 -13.62
C ASP A 547 -14.59 -8.18 -13.78
N GLU A 548 -14.20 -7.85 -15.01
CA GLU A 548 -13.56 -6.58 -15.33
C GLU A 548 -14.48 -5.35 -15.14
N SER A 549 -15.79 -5.53 -14.96
CA SER A 549 -16.69 -4.44 -14.56
C SER A 549 -16.58 -4.09 -13.07
N ILE A 550 -16.03 -5.00 -12.25
CA ILE A 550 -15.85 -4.84 -10.81
C ILE A 550 -14.37 -4.62 -10.49
N ASN A 551 -13.48 -5.34 -11.16
CA ASN A 551 -12.06 -5.38 -10.83
C ASN A 551 -11.18 -4.99 -12.02
N TYR A 552 -9.96 -4.54 -11.75
CA TYR A 552 -8.90 -4.56 -12.74
C TYR A 552 -8.36 -5.99 -12.88
N PRO A 553 -7.85 -6.40 -14.07
CA PRO A 553 -7.39 -7.77 -14.29
C PRO A 553 -6.35 -8.29 -13.28
N ASP A 554 -5.54 -7.40 -12.69
CA ASP A 554 -4.53 -7.79 -11.72
C ASP A 554 -5.09 -8.22 -10.37
N TYR A 555 -6.33 -7.84 -10.02
CA TYR A 555 -6.97 -8.26 -8.77
C TYR A 555 -6.99 -9.79 -8.64
N ALA A 556 -7.54 -10.49 -9.64
CA ALA A 556 -7.62 -11.94 -9.66
C ALA A 556 -6.22 -12.59 -9.67
N ARG A 557 -5.28 -12.04 -10.45
CA ARG A 557 -3.89 -12.54 -10.46
C ARG A 557 -3.29 -12.49 -9.06
N LYS A 558 -3.38 -11.33 -8.40
CA LYS A 558 -2.84 -11.13 -7.06
C LYS A 558 -3.53 -12.00 -6.04
N LEU A 559 -4.86 -12.04 -6.02
CA LEU A 559 -5.63 -12.79 -5.04
C LEU A 559 -5.21 -14.26 -5.00
N TYR A 560 -5.27 -14.95 -6.15
CA TYR A 560 -4.95 -16.37 -6.20
C TYR A 560 -3.45 -16.66 -5.99
N LEU A 561 -2.55 -15.74 -6.37
CA LEU A 561 -1.13 -15.87 -6.02
C LEU A 561 -0.89 -15.73 -4.51
N ILE A 562 -1.54 -14.77 -3.85
CA ILE A 562 -1.43 -14.55 -2.40
C ILE A 562 -2.01 -15.75 -1.63
N GLU A 563 -3.17 -16.23 -2.05
CA GLU A 563 -3.84 -17.35 -1.37
C GLU A 563 -3.12 -18.68 -1.58
N ASN A 564 -2.57 -18.92 -2.78
CA ASN A 564 -2.07 -20.24 -3.13
C ASN A 564 -0.55 -20.35 -3.16
N CYS A 565 0.20 -19.27 -3.38
CA CYS A 565 1.62 -19.40 -3.72
C CYS A 565 2.56 -18.83 -2.65
N ILE A 566 2.14 -17.80 -1.91
CA ILE A 566 3.05 -16.96 -1.13
C ILE A 566 2.82 -17.14 0.38
N TYR A 567 3.90 -17.40 1.10
CA TYR A 567 3.91 -17.61 2.55
C TYR A 567 5.05 -16.82 3.19
N GLY A 568 4.85 -16.34 4.41
CA GLY A 568 5.84 -15.59 5.17
C GLY A 568 5.80 -15.90 6.66
N VAL A 569 6.97 -15.96 7.28
CA VAL A 569 7.13 -16.09 8.73
C VAL A 569 8.06 -14.99 9.22
N ASP A 570 7.76 -14.44 10.39
CA ASP A 570 8.67 -13.52 11.08
C ASP A 570 8.46 -13.60 12.59
N ILE A 571 9.54 -13.44 13.35
CA ILE A 571 9.47 -13.46 14.81
C ILE A 571 8.75 -12.22 15.37
N GLN A 572 8.80 -11.09 14.67
CA GLN A 572 8.19 -9.85 15.11
C GLN A 572 6.73 -9.77 14.63
N PRO A 573 5.74 -9.75 15.55
CA PRO A 573 4.32 -9.68 15.16
C PRO A 573 4.00 -8.47 14.29
N ILE A 574 4.68 -7.35 14.51
CA ILE A 574 4.43 -6.10 13.81
C ILE A 574 4.93 -6.18 12.36
N ALA A 575 6.07 -6.84 12.12
CA ALA A 575 6.58 -7.11 10.77
C ALA A 575 5.53 -7.86 9.93
N ILE A 576 4.94 -8.90 10.50
CA ILE A 576 3.83 -9.65 9.91
C ILE A 576 2.60 -8.79 9.65
N GLN A 577 2.22 -7.91 10.59
CA GLN A 577 1.09 -7.01 10.39
C GLN A 577 1.31 -6.07 9.21
N ILE A 578 2.52 -5.54 9.03
CA ILE A 578 2.86 -4.68 7.89
C ILE A 578 2.89 -5.47 6.58
N SER A 579 3.43 -6.70 6.61
CA SER A 579 3.40 -7.58 5.44
C SER A 579 1.95 -7.81 4.98
N LYS A 580 1.06 -8.25 5.89
CA LYS A 580 -0.38 -8.39 5.62
C LYS A 580 -1.01 -7.11 5.09
N LEU A 581 -0.67 -5.97 5.69
CA LEU A 581 -1.14 -4.66 5.27
C LEU A 581 -0.81 -4.35 3.81
N ARG A 582 0.42 -4.62 3.39
CA ARG A 582 0.87 -4.36 2.01
C ARG A 582 0.12 -5.23 1.00
N PHE A 583 -0.10 -6.51 1.32
CA PHE A 583 -0.93 -7.39 0.49
C PHE A 583 -2.38 -6.89 0.38
N PHE A 584 -2.97 -6.45 1.49
CA PHE A 584 -4.31 -5.89 1.50
C PHE A 584 -4.44 -4.60 0.70
N ILE A 585 -3.48 -3.69 0.82
CA ILE A 585 -3.45 -2.49 -0.01
C ILE A 585 -3.35 -2.91 -1.49
N SER A 586 -2.41 -3.80 -1.84
CA SER A 586 -2.22 -4.25 -3.22
C SER A 586 -3.49 -4.83 -3.86
N LEU A 587 -4.32 -5.54 -3.08
CA LEU A 587 -5.61 -6.07 -3.53
C LEU A 587 -6.69 -4.99 -3.67
N ILE A 588 -6.90 -4.17 -2.63
CA ILE A 588 -7.94 -3.13 -2.66
C ILE A 588 -7.74 -2.20 -3.84
N LEU A 589 -6.50 -1.88 -4.17
CA LEU A 589 -6.18 -0.93 -5.23
C LEU A 589 -6.62 -1.36 -6.62
N ASP A 590 -6.74 -2.68 -6.84
CA ASP A 590 -7.20 -3.28 -8.09
C ASP A 590 -8.71 -3.51 -8.14
N GLN A 591 -9.46 -3.08 -7.11
CA GLN A 591 -10.92 -3.08 -7.15
C GLN A 591 -11.45 -1.73 -7.65
N LYS A 592 -12.49 -1.73 -8.48
CA LYS A 592 -13.14 -0.49 -8.95
C LYS A 592 -14.20 -0.08 -7.94
N VAL A 593 -14.34 1.23 -7.73
CA VAL A 593 -15.37 1.78 -6.86
C VAL A 593 -16.60 2.06 -7.71
N ASP A 594 -17.71 1.41 -7.39
CA ASP A 594 -19.00 1.59 -8.05
C ASP A 594 -20.09 1.74 -7.00
N ARG A 595 -20.54 2.97 -6.76
CA ARG A 595 -21.50 3.29 -5.69
C ARG A 595 -22.89 2.70 -5.91
N GLU A 596 -23.21 2.23 -7.12
CA GLU A 596 -24.49 1.62 -7.43
C GLU A 596 -24.53 0.13 -7.09
N LYS A 597 -23.36 -0.50 -6.89
CA LYS A 597 -23.24 -1.92 -6.53
C LYS A 597 -23.30 -2.13 -5.02
N PRO A 598 -23.73 -3.31 -4.54
CA PRO A 598 -23.59 -3.70 -3.14
C PRO A 598 -22.15 -3.50 -2.67
N ASN A 599 -22.00 -2.98 -1.45
CA ASN A 599 -20.70 -2.67 -0.86
C ASN A 599 -19.78 -1.80 -1.76
N PHE A 600 -20.39 -1.00 -2.63
CA PHE A 600 -19.70 -0.15 -3.61
C PHE A 600 -18.81 -0.91 -4.62
N GLY A 601 -19.14 -2.18 -4.90
CA GLY A 601 -18.33 -3.05 -5.75
C GLY A 601 -17.03 -3.53 -5.10
N ILE A 602 -16.85 -3.28 -3.80
CA ILE A 602 -15.67 -3.71 -3.04
C ILE A 602 -15.91 -5.11 -2.48
N LEU A 603 -15.04 -6.04 -2.84
CA LEU A 603 -14.95 -7.38 -2.28
C LEU A 603 -14.16 -7.37 -0.98
N THR A 604 -14.53 -8.28 -0.07
CA THR A 604 -13.85 -8.46 1.21
C THR A 604 -12.43 -8.95 1.03
N LEU A 605 -11.53 -8.55 1.93
CA LEU A 605 -10.15 -9.00 1.91
C LEU A 605 -10.02 -10.48 2.32
N PRO A 606 -9.07 -11.23 1.72
CA PRO A 606 -8.84 -12.62 2.07
C PRO A 606 -8.26 -12.76 3.48
N ASN A 607 -8.42 -13.94 4.08
CA ASN A 607 -7.82 -14.21 5.39
C ASN A 607 -6.34 -14.60 5.23
N LEU A 608 -5.43 -13.73 5.68
CA LEU A 608 -3.99 -13.94 5.62
C LEU A 608 -3.36 -14.56 6.88
N GLU A 609 -4.15 -14.92 7.90
CA GLU A 609 -3.65 -15.47 9.17
C GLU A 609 -2.87 -16.79 9.00
N THR A 610 -3.21 -17.59 7.99
CA THR A 610 -2.51 -18.85 7.69
C THR A 610 -1.36 -18.69 6.69
N LYS A 611 -1.19 -17.50 6.11
CA LYS A 611 -0.16 -17.20 5.10
C LYS A 611 1.02 -16.46 5.69
N PHE A 612 0.73 -15.52 6.58
CA PHE A 612 1.73 -14.70 7.26
C PHE A 612 1.63 -14.91 8.76
N ILE A 613 2.60 -15.63 9.31
CA ILE A 613 2.56 -16.13 10.69
C ILE A 613 3.66 -15.46 11.51
N SER A 614 3.29 -14.96 12.70
CA SER A 614 4.28 -14.54 13.68
C SER A 614 4.77 -15.77 14.45
N ALA A 615 6.01 -16.19 14.19
CA ALA A 615 6.61 -17.35 14.81
C ALA A 615 8.14 -17.32 14.70
N ASN A 616 8.81 -18.08 15.56
CA ASN A 616 10.22 -18.39 15.38
C ASN A 616 10.35 -19.55 14.38
N ALA A 617 10.79 -19.26 13.14
CA ALA A 617 10.92 -20.25 12.09
C ALA A 617 11.93 -21.39 12.38
N LEU A 618 12.78 -21.24 13.40
CA LEU A 618 13.75 -22.25 13.82
C LEU A 618 13.18 -23.27 14.83
N ILE A 619 11.98 -23.05 15.37
CA ILE A 619 11.38 -23.87 16.43
C ILE A 619 9.98 -24.33 15.99
N GLY A 620 9.66 -25.60 16.26
CA GLY A 620 8.32 -26.13 16.00
C GLY A 620 7.26 -25.46 16.88
N LEU A 621 6.09 -25.16 16.33
CA LEU A 621 4.96 -24.64 17.10
C LEU A 621 4.49 -25.65 18.15
N GLU A 622 4.25 -25.19 19.37
CA GLU A 622 3.59 -26.00 20.40
C GLU A 622 2.18 -26.36 19.93
N LYS A 623 1.98 -27.64 19.58
CA LYS A 623 0.66 -28.13 19.16
C LYS A 623 -0.23 -28.24 20.41
N PRO A 624 -1.39 -27.56 20.48
CA PRO A 624 -2.29 -27.71 21.61
C PRO A 624 -2.72 -29.18 21.75
N THR A 625 -2.68 -29.70 22.98
CA THR A 625 -3.00 -31.10 23.34
C THR A 625 -4.49 -31.46 23.22
N GLN A 626 -5.33 -30.59 22.65
CA GLN A 626 -6.76 -30.86 22.45
C GLN A 626 -7.02 -31.63 21.15
N LYS A 627 -7.79 -32.72 21.30
CA LYS A 627 -8.14 -33.77 20.32
C LYS A 627 -8.20 -33.29 18.86
N SER A 628 -7.08 -33.46 18.16
CA SER A 628 -6.98 -33.37 16.71
C SER A 628 -7.85 -34.44 16.06
N PHE A 629 -8.71 -34.04 15.12
CA PHE A 629 -9.08 -34.89 14.00
C PHE A 629 -7.77 -35.12 13.21
N ARG A 630 -7.07 -36.21 13.55
CA ARG A 630 -5.77 -36.55 12.96
C ARG A 630 -6.00 -37.18 11.59
N ASN A 631 -5.60 -36.50 10.52
CA ASN A 631 -5.40 -37.13 9.22
C ASN A 631 -4.02 -37.80 9.23
N LYS A 632 -4.01 -39.13 9.16
CA LYS A 632 -2.80 -39.98 9.25
C LYS A 632 -1.84 -39.81 8.06
N GLU A 633 -2.27 -39.19 6.96
CA GLU A 633 -1.41 -38.95 5.82
C GLU A 633 -0.47 -37.75 6.03
N ILE A 634 -0.87 -36.76 6.84
CA ILE A 634 -0.03 -35.59 7.17
C ILE A 634 1.10 -35.97 8.14
N GLU A 635 0.96 -37.04 8.93
CA GLU A 635 2.03 -37.53 9.81
C GLU A 635 3.10 -38.35 9.07
N LYS A 636 2.89 -38.70 7.79
CA LYS A 636 3.85 -39.47 6.98
C LYS A 636 4.72 -38.62 6.06
N LEU A 637 4.36 -37.35 5.86
CA LEU A 637 5.16 -36.34 5.15
C LEU A 637 6.04 -35.61 6.17
#